data_AF-V1CDN8-F1
#
_entry.id   AF-V1CDN8-F1
#
_cell.length_a   1.000
_cell.length_b   1.000
_cell.length_c   1.000
_cell.angle_alpha   90.00
_cell.angle_beta   90.00
_cell.angle_gamma   90.00
#
_symmetry.space_group_name_H-M   'P 1'
#
loop_
_entity.id
_entity.type
_entity.pdbx_description
1 polymer ?
#
loop_
_entity_poly.entity_id
_entity_poly.type
_entity_poly.pdbx_seq_one_letter_code
_entity_poly.pdbx_strand_id
1 'polypeptide(L)'
;MADRMTNKNRKIFVTIVATILAIVSMIPFSKAFAGSGNVLGVPFSLSINSNKTAQQTLPGQSIQSYTNFDNGDKTRQAIVNAPVSKNGKFDFSATFSMKQSAYIRILFTSLQLWPHLAKPSEGDINSMAAAKDPGKNIKSYVDLVVEVDERITPASEISAYFDSHTWRPTHVFDKDYNLLKDVKNSYEKGKTKKSFTFPSNGKTKYIVRVVPIAGESFTNEQLDKPMSFGFDGPNNTNFTVSDAVANKIAAERRNMTEDEKKEEKTLLDKTRGLTEQEIQKIKKYNLFSYGYIQGKVTGTARGLNLPYNVSNTVPPAGIAVTYANPSVTFMRNYDKNDTEKIATVYAEYDKSINGDALTDQKMPKEPTREGYEFLGWNEDKNTTTGDKEAIGNEKLTGNKTVYAIWKKKAEYKVEYEFFTNSGQPIPEEVKKRLPKTEIGKHDGDKIKPADIAEKSYIDPKTNREWIFAGWDATEKTVNGKDVKFIGTWNYKSTLVDVTYKFKSGTAGKQLPQEIEKLKPKDEVSYKGRTAIPTDPAEKTYAANDGTWNFKGWDKQSVQVGTENVVFTGTWEFTPKATKKYDVNYKFVAKGTTKELPDNVKTLLPPHRKVADGTTVKASSFIAKKVTDVDNDGVWSFEGWDKEEQTVNGADITFVGTWTFKAKTYEAFHKFESLTKGKKLPADVLKRLPADKKNIVHKEVVMPGDMDKSDVKDGNGMWTFKGWTPEKATVNKDDVYFTGRWEYKENQVNPPKKTFKVVHKFVSGTKGMDLDEKIMKRLPGNQTVEDGKTAMPGDFNKEKIKTEKGVWSFEGWDADSKKVSGSDVTFTGVWKFTENKKPENDPKKPGQKPENKPGEDGNKPEGKTPDKKKPEGKKPPKTGDNSSLELMLAVLMVSGAGFAGFANRRRKNK
;
A
#
# COMPACT_ATOMS: atom_id res chain seq x y z
N MET A 1 -2.09 -94.22 43.72
CA MET A 1 -2.96 -94.99 42.81
C MET A 1 -2.92 -94.30 41.45
N ALA A 2 -2.70 -95.03 40.35
CA ALA A 2 -2.58 -94.44 39.01
C ALA A 2 -3.44 -95.25 38.03
N ASP A 3 -4.57 -94.65 37.64
CA ASP A 3 -5.53 -95.06 36.60
C ASP A 3 -6.73 -94.08 36.73
N ARG A 4 -7.51 -93.71 35.70
CA ARG A 4 -7.47 -94.03 34.26
C ARG A 4 -8.05 -92.85 33.44
N MET A 5 -8.16 -92.99 32.12
CA MET A 5 -8.48 -91.94 31.13
C MET A 5 -9.86 -91.24 31.26
N THR A 6 -9.81 -89.92 31.36
CA THR A 6 -10.52 -88.87 30.58
C THR A 6 -11.88 -89.11 29.87
N ASN A 7 -12.65 -88.01 29.83
CA ASN A 7 -13.37 -87.46 28.64
C ASN A 7 -14.89 -87.69 28.46
N LYS A 8 -15.69 -86.83 29.11
CA LYS A 8 -16.93 -86.28 28.51
C LYS A 8 -17.22 -84.86 29.05
N ASN A 9 -18.20 -84.18 28.48
CA ASN A 9 -18.67 -82.83 28.84
C ASN A 9 -17.67 -81.68 28.60
N ARG A 10 -16.89 -81.79 27.51
CA ARG A 10 -16.21 -80.65 26.89
C ARG A 10 -17.23 -79.91 26.00
N LYS A 11 -17.62 -78.68 26.39
CA LYS A 11 -18.65 -77.78 25.80
C LYS A 11 -20.11 -78.10 26.18
N ILE A 12 -20.93 -77.03 26.12
CA ILE A 12 -22.23 -76.84 26.80
C ILE A 12 -22.00 -76.64 28.32
N PHE A 13 -22.08 -75.44 28.91
CA PHE A 13 -22.69 -74.17 28.47
C PHE A 13 -21.69 -72.99 28.54
N VAL A 14 -21.89 -71.96 27.71
CA VAL A 14 -21.19 -70.64 27.80
C VAL A 14 -22.26 -69.59 28.08
N THR A 15 -21.99 -68.62 28.97
CA THR A 15 -22.99 -67.74 29.63
C THR A 15 -23.97 -68.55 30.50
N ILE A 16 -24.47 -68.16 31.67
CA ILE A 16 -24.45 -66.94 32.53
C ILE A 16 -24.27 -67.54 33.97
N VAL A 17 -23.49 -67.04 34.93
CA VAL A 17 -23.42 -65.71 35.57
C VAL A 17 -21.99 -65.44 36.02
N ALA A 18 -21.49 -64.21 35.82
CA ALA A 18 -20.17 -63.79 36.28
C ALA A 18 -20.29 -62.47 37.07
N THR A 19 -20.67 -62.57 38.34
CA THR A 19 -20.84 -61.41 39.25
C THR A 19 -20.70 -61.82 40.71
N ILE A 20 -20.02 -60.97 41.50
CA ILE A 20 -20.16 -60.81 42.98
C ILE A 20 -19.63 -61.99 43.83
N LEU A 21 -18.66 -61.84 44.75
CA LEU A 21 -17.87 -60.67 45.20
C LEU A 21 -16.53 -61.12 45.85
N ALA A 22 -15.75 -60.15 46.35
CA ALA A 22 -14.66 -60.31 47.33
C ALA A 22 -13.37 -61.04 46.87
N ILE A 23 -12.66 -60.44 45.91
CA ILE A 23 -11.25 -60.77 45.64
C ILE A 23 -10.36 -60.06 46.68
N VAL A 24 -9.76 -60.82 47.60
CA VAL A 24 -8.55 -60.38 48.34
C VAL A 24 -7.34 -60.77 47.50
N SER A 25 -6.97 -59.92 46.54
CA SER A 25 -5.91 -60.25 45.58
C SER A 25 -4.52 -60.19 46.21
N MET A 26 -3.86 -61.34 46.26
CA MET A 26 -2.41 -61.40 46.38
C MET A 26 -1.78 -60.58 45.24
N ILE A 27 -1.01 -59.54 45.58
CA ILE A 27 -0.20 -58.80 44.61
C ILE A 27 0.85 -59.80 44.04
N PRO A 28 1.05 -59.85 42.71
CA PRO A 28 1.89 -60.87 42.08
C PRO A 28 3.38 -60.68 42.41
N PHE A 29 3.87 -61.46 43.38
CA PHE A 29 5.30 -61.72 43.61
C PHE A 29 5.93 -62.53 42.45
N SER A 30 5.91 -61.99 41.23
CA SER A 30 6.38 -62.70 40.03
C SER A 30 6.88 -61.79 38.89
N LYS A 31 8.14 -61.33 38.98
CA LYS A 31 9.05 -61.21 37.82
C LYS A 31 10.53 -60.98 38.22
N ALA A 32 11.27 -62.09 38.26
CA ALA A 32 12.71 -62.20 38.01
C ALA A 32 13.66 -61.21 38.72
N PHE A 33 14.06 -61.54 39.96
CA PHE A 33 15.41 -61.22 40.43
C PHE A 33 16.40 -62.22 39.81
N ALA A 34 17.01 -61.85 38.69
CA ALA A 34 18.04 -62.63 38.01
C ALA A 34 19.39 -61.90 38.11
N GLY A 35 20.18 -62.21 39.14
CA GLY A 35 21.47 -61.59 39.42
C GLY A 35 22.35 -62.43 40.33
N SER A 36 23.41 -63.01 39.77
CA SER A 36 24.62 -63.55 40.42
C SER A 36 24.50 -64.15 41.84
N GLY A 37 24.31 -65.48 41.89
CA GLY A 37 25.08 -66.38 42.78
C GLY A 37 24.87 -66.32 44.29
N ASN A 38 24.01 -65.43 44.81
CA ASN A 38 23.88 -65.23 46.26
C ASN A 38 22.73 -66.02 46.89
N VAL A 39 23.03 -66.64 48.04
CA VAL A 39 22.25 -67.68 48.73
C VAL A 39 21.08 -67.12 49.56
N LEU A 40 20.80 -65.81 49.45
CA LEU A 40 19.89 -65.06 50.33
C LEU A 40 18.94 -64.13 49.55
N GLY A 41 18.24 -64.69 48.56
CA GLY A 41 17.19 -63.98 47.82
C GLY A 41 15.92 -63.72 48.65
N VAL A 42 15.96 -62.72 49.53
CA VAL A 42 14.82 -62.31 50.34
C VAL A 42 13.82 -61.48 49.50
N PRO A 43 12.53 -61.85 49.43
CA PRO A 43 11.53 -61.03 48.75
C PRO A 43 11.26 -59.75 49.53
N PHE A 44 11.46 -58.59 48.89
CA PHE A 44 11.11 -57.29 49.46
C PHE A 44 10.54 -56.34 48.40
N SER A 45 9.85 -55.30 48.85
CA SER A 45 9.40 -54.16 48.04
C SER A 45 9.51 -52.86 48.86
N LEU A 46 9.47 -51.72 48.17
CA LEU A 46 9.46 -50.40 48.80
C LEU A 46 8.54 -49.48 48.00
N SER A 47 7.60 -48.84 48.68
CA SER A 47 6.65 -47.90 48.08
C SER A 47 6.57 -46.62 48.89
N ILE A 48 6.49 -45.48 48.20
CA ILE A 48 6.30 -44.16 48.81
C ILE A 48 4.80 -43.84 48.87
N ASN A 49 4.30 -43.48 50.05
CA ASN A 49 2.91 -43.13 50.32
C ASN A 49 1.86 -44.17 49.85
N SER A 50 2.19 -45.47 49.91
CA SER A 50 1.26 -46.55 49.51
C SER A 50 0.03 -46.70 50.39
N ASN A 51 -0.03 -46.03 51.55
CA ASN A 51 -1.15 -45.99 52.48
C ASN A 51 -1.86 -44.62 52.55
N LYS A 52 -1.55 -43.69 51.64
CA LYS A 52 -2.10 -42.32 51.63
C LYS A 52 -2.72 -41.98 50.29
N THR A 53 -3.86 -41.28 50.31
CA THR A 53 -4.45 -40.65 49.12
C THR A 53 -3.64 -39.43 48.66
N ALA A 54 -3.97 -38.88 47.49
CA ALA A 54 -3.39 -37.63 47.01
C ALA A 54 -3.65 -36.47 47.99
N GLN A 55 -4.89 -36.28 48.47
CA GLN A 55 -5.23 -35.27 49.48
C GLN A 55 -4.52 -35.47 50.83
N GLN A 56 -4.31 -36.71 51.28
CA GLN A 56 -3.55 -36.98 52.51
C GLN A 56 -2.06 -36.65 52.33
N THR A 57 -1.53 -36.85 51.13
CA THR A 57 -0.13 -36.55 50.79
C THR A 57 0.13 -35.05 50.61
N LEU A 58 -0.84 -34.32 50.05
CA LEU A 58 -0.76 -32.88 49.75
C LEU A 58 -1.85 -32.09 50.50
N PRO A 59 -1.80 -32.10 51.85
CA PRO A 59 -2.88 -31.58 52.70
C PRO A 59 -3.06 -30.07 52.52
N GLY A 60 -4.26 -29.68 52.08
CA GLY A 60 -4.61 -28.28 51.82
C GLY A 60 -4.23 -27.75 50.44
N GLN A 61 -3.68 -28.58 49.54
CA GLN A 61 -3.43 -28.20 48.15
C GLN A 61 -4.63 -28.55 47.25
N SER A 62 -4.98 -27.66 46.32
CA SER A 62 -6.02 -27.92 45.31
C SER A 62 -5.48 -28.81 44.20
N ILE A 63 -5.80 -30.10 44.25
CA ILE A 63 -5.38 -31.11 43.26
C ILE A 63 -6.32 -31.06 42.04
N GLN A 64 -5.74 -30.80 40.87
CA GLN A 64 -6.43 -30.88 39.57
C GLN A 64 -6.70 -32.33 39.15
N SER A 65 -5.68 -33.19 39.30
CA SER A 65 -5.74 -34.61 38.95
C SER A 65 -4.60 -35.37 39.62
N TYR A 66 -4.71 -36.70 39.69
CA TYR A 66 -3.67 -37.58 40.20
C TYR A 66 -3.65 -38.91 39.44
N THR A 67 -2.50 -39.59 39.45
CA THR A 67 -2.31 -40.92 38.82
C THR A 67 -1.47 -41.83 39.72
N ASN A 68 -1.62 -43.15 39.51
CA ASN A 68 -0.82 -44.21 40.15
C ASN A 68 -0.86 -44.29 41.68
N PHE A 69 -1.69 -43.52 42.39
CA PHE A 69 -1.84 -43.64 43.86
C PHE A 69 -2.26 -45.05 44.29
N ASP A 70 -3.17 -45.68 43.54
CA ASP A 70 -3.65 -47.06 43.76
C ASP A 70 -2.63 -48.15 43.32
N ASN A 71 -1.46 -47.77 42.81
CA ASN A 71 -0.44 -48.71 42.33
C ASN A 71 0.85 -48.60 43.16
N GLY A 72 1.21 -49.66 43.89
CA GLY A 72 2.39 -49.67 44.76
C GLY A 72 3.73 -49.52 44.01
N ASP A 73 3.78 -49.97 42.75
CA ASP A 73 5.01 -50.19 41.99
C ASP A 73 5.32 -49.10 40.96
N LYS A 74 4.43 -48.10 40.79
CA LYS A 74 4.57 -46.97 39.87
C LYS A 74 4.73 -45.64 40.61
N THR A 75 5.44 -44.70 40.01
CA THR A 75 5.55 -43.34 40.56
C THR A 75 4.19 -42.66 40.57
N ARG A 76 3.80 -42.16 41.75
CA ARG A 76 2.58 -41.39 41.98
C ARG A 76 2.75 -40.00 41.38
N GLN A 77 1.78 -39.52 40.61
CA GLN A 77 1.75 -38.12 40.18
C GLN A 77 0.53 -37.41 40.79
N ALA A 78 0.73 -36.20 41.28
CA ALA A 78 -0.37 -35.27 41.58
C ALA A 78 -0.10 -33.94 40.88
N ILE A 79 -1.09 -33.45 40.14
CA ILE A 79 -1.07 -32.13 39.51
C ILE A 79 -1.89 -31.18 40.39
N VAL A 80 -1.28 -30.09 40.83
CA VAL A 80 -1.84 -29.11 41.78
C VAL A 80 -1.83 -27.71 41.20
N ASN A 81 -2.79 -26.90 41.63
CA ASN A 81 -2.91 -25.50 41.23
C ASN A 81 -1.78 -24.63 41.79
N ALA A 82 -1.36 -23.62 41.02
CA ALA A 82 -0.47 -22.54 41.46
C ALA A 82 -1.19 -21.17 41.35
N PRO A 83 -0.90 -20.21 42.26
CA PRO A 83 -0.05 -20.32 43.46
C PRO A 83 -0.73 -21.07 44.62
N VAL A 84 0.02 -21.36 45.69
CA VAL A 84 -0.44 -22.14 46.84
C VAL A 84 -0.59 -21.24 48.06
N SER A 85 -1.80 -20.70 48.25
CA SER A 85 -2.14 -19.58 49.16
C SER A 85 -1.76 -19.67 50.65
N LYS A 86 -1.14 -20.78 51.11
CA LYS A 86 -0.56 -20.95 52.46
C LYS A 86 0.75 -21.77 52.47
N ASN A 87 1.54 -21.70 51.38
CA ASN A 87 2.63 -22.62 51.01
C ASN A 87 2.14 -24.08 50.77
N GLY A 88 2.71 -24.75 49.76
CA GLY A 88 2.35 -26.13 49.45
C GLY A 88 2.89 -27.09 50.51
N LYS A 89 2.02 -27.83 51.21
CA LYS A 89 2.40 -28.80 52.25
C LYS A 89 2.50 -30.24 51.73
N PHE A 90 3.43 -31.01 52.28
CA PHE A 90 3.73 -32.38 51.87
C PHE A 90 3.90 -33.31 53.09
N ASP A 91 3.31 -34.50 53.04
CA ASP A 91 3.42 -35.55 54.06
C ASP A 91 3.98 -36.85 53.45
N PHE A 92 5.31 -37.01 53.49
CA PHE A 92 6.01 -38.16 52.92
C PHE A 92 6.15 -39.34 53.90
N SER A 93 6.21 -40.55 53.35
CA SER A 93 6.43 -41.81 54.06
C SER A 93 6.90 -42.89 53.09
N ALA A 94 7.87 -43.70 53.52
CA ALA A 94 8.41 -44.84 52.79
C ALA A 94 8.06 -46.14 53.54
N THR A 95 7.28 -47.00 52.89
CA THR A 95 6.86 -48.30 53.42
C THR A 95 7.65 -49.41 52.76
N PHE A 96 8.56 -50.01 53.52
CA PHE A 96 9.42 -51.12 53.15
C PHE A 96 8.79 -52.45 53.58
N SER A 97 8.40 -53.28 52.61
CA SER A 97 7.86 -54.62 52.89
C SER A 97 8.96 -55.65 52.69
N MET A 98 9.14 -56.57 53.64
CA MET A 98 10.09 -57.69 53.51
C MET A 98 9.45 -58.96 54.05
N LYS A 99 9.55 -60.06 53.30
CA LYS A 99 8.94 -61.33 53.70
C LYS A 99 9.84 -62.10 54.67
N GLN A 100 9.85 -61.68 55.93
CA GLN A 100 10.77 -62.20 56.96
C GLN A 100 10.39 -63.62 57.43
N SER A 101 9.15 -64.06 57.20
CA SER A 101 8.70 -65.45 57.40
C SER A 101 9.23 -66.43 56.34
N ALA A 102 9.74 -65.92 55.21
CA ALA A 102 10.07 -66.72 54.05
C ALA A 102 11.18 -67.75 54.32
N TYR A 103 11.03 -68.92 53.70
CA TYR A 103 12.06 -69.94 53.64
C TYR A 103 13.08 -69.58 52.56
N ILE A 104 14.29 -69.27 53.01
CA ILE A 104 15.49 -69.07 52.18
C ILE A 104 16.23 -70.41 52.04
N ARG A 105 16.77 -70.69 50.85
CA ARG A 105 17.61 -71.87 50.62
C ARG A 105 19.06 -71.55 50.98
N ILE A 106 19.53 -72.02 52.13
CA ILE A 106 20.94 -72.00 52.52
C ILE A 106 21.55 -73.36 52.20
N LEU A 107 22.44 -73.41 51.19
CA LEU A 107 23.05 -74.63 50.68
C LEU A 107 21.97 -75.70 50.36
N PHE A 108 22.10 -76.91 50.91
CA PHE A 108 21.15 -78.01 50.76
C PHE A 108 19.93 -77.94 51.70
N THR A 109 19.72 -76.83 52.43
CA THR A 109 18.67 -76.69 53.45
C THR A 109 17.78 -75.47 53.23
N SER A 110 16.48 -75.61 53.54
CA SER A 110 15.53 -74.49 53.59
C SER A 110 15.33 -74.06 55.04
N LEU A 111 15.56 -72.78 55.33
CA LEU A 111 15.45 -72.22 56.68
C LEU A 111 14.62 -70.93 56.64
N GLN A 112 13.83 -70.63 57.67
CA GLN A 112 13.19 -69.31 57.77
C GLN A 112 14.25 -68.23 58.01
N LEU A 113 14.11 -67.07 57.36
CA LEU A 113 15.04 -65.95 57.49
C LEU A 113 15.14 -65.43 58.94
N TRP A 114 13.99 -65.09 59.56
CA TRP A 114 14.03 -64.34 60.82
C TRP A 114 14.74 -65.03 61.99
N PRO A 115 14.52 -66.34 62.28
CA PRO A 115 15.22 -67.01 63.38
C PRO A 115 16.75 -66.95 63.23
N HIS A 116 17.24 -67.10 61.99
CA HIS A 116 18.67 -67.18 61.66
C HIS A 116 19.35 -65.82 61.47
N LEU A 117 18.59 -64.73 61.30
CA LEU A 117 19.15 -63.38 61.26
C LEU A 117 19.89 -63.08 62.58
N ALA A 118 21.18 -62.73 62.50
CA ALA A 118 21.96 -62.26 63.63
C ALA A 118 21.39 -60.92 64.14
N LYS A 119 21.15 -60.79 65.44
CA LYS A 119 20.50 -59.63 66.05
C LYS A 119 21.43 -59.03 67.11
N PRO A 120 21.67 -57.72 67.12
CA PRO A 120 22.55 -57.10 68.12
C PRO A 120 21.89 -57.14 69.50
N SER A 121 22.69 -57.33 70.55
CA SER A 121 22.24 -57.18 71.93
C SER A 121 22.07 -55.70 72.30
N GLU A 122 21.42 -55.42 73.44
CA GLU A 122 21.32 -54.05 73.95
C GLU A 122 22.71 -53.42 74.19
N GLY A 123 23.69 -54.22 74.61
CA GLY A 123 25.08 -53.79 74.77
C GLY A 123 25.75 -53.42 73.43
N ASP A 124 25.47 -54.17 72.36
CA ASP A 124 25.96 -53.84 71.02
C ASP A 124 25.27 -52.57 70.49
N ILE A 125 23.96 -52.42 70.71
CA ILE A 125 23.20 -51.22 70.31
C ILE A 125 23.72 -49.97 71.05
N ASN A 126 23.99 -50.08 72.35
CA ASN A 126 24.52 -48.97 73.15
C ASN A 126 25.95 -48.58 72.77
N SER A 127 26.77 -49.54 72.33
CA SER A 127 28.15 -49.30 71.87
C SER A 127 28.29 -49.05 70.34
N MET A 128 27.18 -49.04 69.60
CA MET A 128 27.17 -48.81 68.15
C MET A 128 27.67 -47.41 67.77
N ALA A 129 28.55 -47.36 66.77
CA ALA A 129 29.06 -46.10 66.24
C ALA A 129 27.98 -45.27 65.51
N ALA A 130 27.96 -43.97 65.79
CA ALA A 130 27.16 -42.98 65.06
C ALA A 130 27.85 -42.56 63.75
N ALA A 131 28.15 -43.54 62.88
CA ALA A 131 28.87 -43.35 61.62
C ALA A 131 28.33 -44.31 60.53
N LYS A 132 28.83 -44.18 59.29
CA LYS A 132 28.41 -45.02 58.16
C LYS A 132 28.59 -46.51 58.40
N ASP A 133 29.72 -46.92 58.99
CA ASP A 133 29.89 -48.26 59.58
C ASP A 133 29.42 -48.21 61.05
N PRO A 134 28.42 -49.01 61.47
CA PRO A 134 27.98 -49.09 62.86
C PRO A 134 28.97 -49.79 63.80
N GLY A 135 30.01 -50.45 63.28
CA GLY A 135 31.02 -51.17 64.05
C GLY A 135 30.83 -52.69 64.05
N LYS A 136 31.93 -53.40 64.36
CA LYS A 136 32.11 -54.86 64.11
C LYS A 136 31.04 -55.77 64.74
N ASN A 137 30.39 -55.33 65.82
CA ASN A 137 29.36 -56.12 66.51
C ASN A 137 27.98 -56.05 65.80
N ILE A 138 27.69 -54.95 65.08
CA ILE A 138 26.40 -54.72 64.42
C ILE A 138 26.38 -55.45 63.07
N LYS A 139 26.26 -56.77 63.14
CA LYS A 139 26.24 -57.67 61.97
C LYS A 139 25.00 -57.54 61.09
N SER A 140 23.92 -56.95 61.60
CA SER A 140 22.67 -56.74 60.89
C SER A 140 22.08 -55.36 61.15
N TYR A 141 22.00 -54.54 60.10
CA TYR A 141 21.35 -53.24 60.10
C TYR A 141 20.82 -52.91 58.69
N VAL A 142 19.78 -52.08 58.64
CA VAL A 142 19.27 -51.49 57.39
C VAL A 142 19.18 -49.97 57.59
N ASP A 143 19.66 -49.23 56.60
CA ASP A 143 19.54 -47.79 56.48
C ASP A 143 18.36 -47.50 55.55
N LEU A 144 17.26 -47.00 56.14
CA LEU A 144 16.08 -46.54 55.40
C LEU A 144 16.32 -45.09 54.97
N VAL A 145 16.44 -44.86 53.67
CA VAL A 145 16.75 -43.54 53.10
C VAL A 145 15.49 -42.94 52.49
N VAL A 146 15.20 -41.68 52.84
CA VAL A 146 14.22 -40.85 52.14
C VAL A 146 14.91 -39.61 51.62
N GLU A 147 14.67 -39.30 50.35
CA GLU A 147 15.24 -38.18 49.63
C GLU A 147 14.10 -37.31 49.11
N VAL A 148 13.94 -36.16 49.75
CA VAL A 148 12.97 -35.12 49.39
C VAL A 148 13.60 -34.23 48.32
N ASP A 149 12.77 -33.70 47.41
CA ASP A 149 13.22 -32.77 46.37
C ASP A 149 13.91 -31.54 46.98
N GLU A 150 15.05 -31.13 46.42
CA GLU A 150 15.87 -30.02 46.93
C GLU A 150 15.18 -28.64 46.88
N ARG A 151 14.10 -28.51 46.11
CA ARG A 151 13.27 -27.30 46.03
C ARG A 151 12.16 -27.25 47.08
N ILE A 152 12.03 -28.29 47.92
CA ILE A 152 11.10 -28.33 49.06
C ILE A 152 11.85 -27.87 50.31
N THR A 153 11.31 -26.85 50.98
CA THR A 153 11.85 -26.30 52.22
C THR A 153 11.45 -27.19 53.41
N PRO A 154 12.42 -27.84 54.10
CA PRO A 154 12.14 -28.56 55.35
C PRO A 154 11.93 -27.57 56.51
N ALA A 155 11.11 -27.95 57.49
CA ALA A 155 11.04 -27.26 58.78
C ALA A 155 12.38 -27.34 59.53
N SER A 156 12.64 -26.42 60.46
CA SER A 156 13.87 -26.40 61.27
C SER A 156 14.02 -27.67 62.13
N GLU A 157 12.92 -28.12 62.74
CA GLU A 157 12.77 -29.43 63.37
C GLU A 157 11.76 -30.26 62.59
N ILE A 158 12.12 -31.51 62.29
CA ILE A 158 11.28 -32.50 61.63
C ILE A 158 10.72 -33.45 62.69
N SER A 159 9.40 -33.61 62.71
CA SER A 159 8.72 -34.69 63.43
C SER A 159 8.59 -35.91 62.53
N ALA A 160 9.00 -37.07 63.04
CA ALA A 160 8.98 -38.31 62.26
C ALA A 160 8.60 -39.53 63.09
N TYR A 161 8.22 -40.60 62.39
CA TYR A 161 7.92 -41.90 62.96
C TYR A 161 8.61 -43.02 62.21
N PHE A 162 8.91 -44.08 62.96
CA PHE A 162 9.25 -45.39 62.44
C PHE A 162 8.29 -46.43 63.03
N ASP A 163 7.59 -47.17 62.17
CA ASP A 163 6.68 -48.24 62.55
C ASP A 163 7.21 -49.59 62.05
N SER A 164 7.39 -50.54 62.98
CA SER A 164 7.80 -51.91 62.69
C SER A 164 7.52 -52.80 63.90
N HIS A 165 7.11 -54.04 63.64
CA HIS A 165 6.99 -55.07 64.66
C HIS A 165 8.35 -55.66 65.04
N THR A 166 9.22 -55.90 64.06
CA THR A 166 10.42 -56.75 64.23
C THR A 166 11.74 -55.98 64.30
N TRP A 167 11.73 -54.66 64.02
CA TRP A 167 12.92 -53.80 64.04
C TRP A 167 12.71 -52.57 64.94
N ARG A 168 13.83 -51.93 65.33
CA ARG A 168 13.86 -50.67 66.08
C ARG A 168 14.80 -49.65 65.43
N PRO A 169 14.51 -48.34 65.51
CA PRO A 169 15.39 -47.29 65.01
C PRO A 169 16.50 -47.01 66.03
N THR A 170 17.61 -46.44 65.57
CA THR A 170 18.80 -46.22 66.42
C THR A 170 19.47 -44.87 66.19
N HIS A 171 19.71 -44.48 64.94
CA HIS A 171 20.31 -43.20 64.58
C HIS A 171 19.61 -42.61 63.35
N VAL A 172 19.47 -41.29 63.32
CA VAL A 172 19.05 -40.50 62.16
C VAL A 172 20.24 -39.71 61.66
N PHE A 173 20.56 -39.81 60.37
CA PHE A 173 21.67 -39.11 59.72
C PHE A 173 21.23 -38.28 58.51
N ASP A 174 22.09 -37.36 58.08
CA ASP A 174 21.99 -36.71 56.77
C ASP A 174 22.64 -37.53 55.64
N LYS A 175 22.69 -36.97 54.42
CA LYS A 175 23.29 -37.61 53.23
C LYS A 175 24.77 -38.03 53.39
N ASP A 176 25.51 -37.35 54.27
CA ASP A 176 26.95 -37.53 54.47
C ASP A 176 27.25 -38.41 55.69
N TYR A 177 26.22 -39.00 56.30
CA TYR A 177 26.26 -39.73 57.57
C TYR A 177 26.63 -38.87 58.80
N ASN A 178 26.40 -37.55 58.77
CA ASN A 178 26.43 -36.73 59.99
C ASN A 178 25.22 -37.07 60.86
N LEU A 179 25.43 -37.26 62.16
CA LEU A 179 24.34 -37.57 63.11
C LEU A 179 23.41 -36.34 63.27
N LEU A 180 22.14 -36.51 62.91
CA LEU A 180 21.08 -35.54 63.21
C LEU A 180 20.43 -35.85 64.57
N LYS A 181 20.27 -37.13 64.92
CA LYS A 181 19.65 -37.55 66.19
C LYS A 181 20.02 -38.98 66.58
N ASP A 182 20.37 -39.19 67.85
CA ASP A 182 20.33 -40.50 68.49
C ASP A 182 18.88 -40.82 68.89
N VAL A 183 18.37 -41.96 68.44
CA VAL A 183 16.98 -42.41 68.67
C VAL A 183 16.90 -43.83 69.24
N LYS A 184 18.01 -44.42 69.75
CA LYS A 184 18.00 -45.77 70.37
C LYS A 184 16.97 -45.91 71.50
N ASN A 185 16.75 -44.81 72.24
CA ASN A 185 15.83 -44.71 73.37
C ASN A 185 14.36 -44.49 72.95
N SER A 186 14.05 -44.31 71.65
CA SER A 186 12.67 -44.26 71.16
C SER A 186 12.00 -45.64 71.07
N TYR A 187 12.76 -46.72 71.28
CA TYR A 187 12.24 -48.08 71.33
C TYR A 187 11.57 -48.39 72.66
N GLU A 188 10.24 -48.54 72.62
CA GLU A 188 9.46 -49.12 73.70
C GLU A 188 9.01 -50.54 73.35
N LYS A 189 9.21 -51.48 74.27
CA LYS A 189 8.79 -52.88 74.12
C LYS A 189 7.29 -52.98 73.88
N GLY A 190 6.88 -53.75 72.88
CA GLY A 190 5.47 -53.97 72.52
C GLY A 190 4.81 -52.84 71.70
N LYS A 191 5.41 -51.64 71.57
CA LYS A 191 4.92 -50.61 70.64
C LYS A 191 5.52 -50.82 69.25
N THR A 192 4.69 -50.80 68.20
CA THR A 192 5.18 -50.96 66.81
C THR A 192 5.67 -49.63 66.25
N LYS A 193 4.91 -48.55 66.44
CA LYS A 193 5.25 -47.18 66.07
C LYS A 193 6.07 -46.48 67.16
N LYS A 194 7.16 -45.85 66.75
CA LYS A 194 8.06 -45.01 67.54
C LYS A 194 8.15 -43.64 66.86
N SER A 195 7.76 -42.55 67.54
CA SER A 195 7.88 -41.19 67.01
C SER A 195 9.01 -40.42 67.71
N PHE A 196 9.69 -39.54 66.98
CA PHE A 196 10.85 -38.77 67.42
C PHE A 196 11.02 -37.50 66.60
N THR A 197 11.72 -36.50 67.15
CA THR A 197 12.06 -35.26 66.42
C THR A 197 13.56 -35.10 66.22
N PHE A 198 13.95 -34.46 65.12
CA PHE A 198 15.35 -34.16 64.79
C PHE A 198 15.49 -32.85 63.99
N PRO A 199 16.61 -32.12 64.11
CA PRO A 199 16.84 -30.91 63.32
C PRO A 199 17.06 -31.28 61.83
N SER A 200 16.44 -30.56 60.91
CA SER A 200 16.69 -30.77 59.47
C SER A 200 18.08 -30.31 59.04
N ASN A 201 18.60 -29.27 59.69
CA ASN A 201 19.81 -28.54 59.27
C ASN A 201 19.76 -28.13 57.77
N GLY A 202 18.57 -27.86 57.24
CA GLY A 202 18.35 -27.54 55.82
C GLY A 202 18.59 -28.70 54.85
N LYS A 203 18.79 -29.93 55.34
CA LYS A 203 19.00 -31.12 54.52
C LYS A 203 17.66 -31.63 53.99
N THR A 204 17.66 -32.25 52.82
CA THR A 204 16.46 -32.88 52.23
C THR A 204 16.56 -34.41 52.15
N LYS A 205 17.70 -34.99 52.56
CA LYS A 205 17.96 -36.43 52.52
C LYS A 205 18.27 -36.95 53.92
N TYR A 206 17.46 -37.90 54.36
CA TYR A 206 17.44 -38.43 55.72
C TYR A 206 17.63 -39.94 55.71
N ILE A 207 18.48 -40.44 56.60
CA ILE A 207 18.83 -41.86 56.73
C ILE A 207 18.48 -42.32 58.14
N VAL A 208 17.51 -43.22 58.29
CA VAL A 208 17.19 -43.86 59.58
C VAL A 208 17.79 -45.26 59.62
N ARG A 209 18.77 -45.45 60.51
CA ARG A 209 19.34 -46.77 60.77
C ARG A 209 18.45 -47.57 61.71
N VAL A 210 18.04 -48.75 61.26
CA VAL A 210 17.24 -49.72 62.00
C VAL A 210 18.00 -51.03 62.20
N VAL A 211 17.75 -51.69 63.34
CA VAL A 211 18.33 -53.00 63.70
C VAL A 211 17.22 -53.98 64.09
N PRO A 212 17.41 -55.30 63.88
CA PRO A 212 16.41 -56.30 64.23
C PRO A 212 16.33 -56.49 65.76
N ILE A 213 15.12 -56.63 66.30
CA ILE A 213 14.88 -56.75 67.75
C ILE A 213 15.34 -58.14 68.24
N ALA A 214 16.30 -58.15 69.17
CA ALA A 214 16.74 -59.35 69.87
C ALA A 214 15.82 -59.71 71.05
N GLY A 215 15.80 -60.99 71.44
CA GLY A 215 15.07 -61.45 72.64
C GLY A 215 13.55 -61.52 72.51
N GLU A 216 12.97 -61.32 71.32
CA GLU A 216 11.53 -61.37 71.08
C GLU A 216 11.13 -62.36 69.98
N SER A 217 9.96 -62.96 70.15
CA SER A 217 9.32 -63.89 69.22
C SER A 217 8.11 -63.22 68.55
N PHE A 218 7.92 -63.50 67.26
CA PHE A 218 6.93 -62.85 66.42
C PHE A 218 6.18 -63.88 65.58
N THR A 219 4.89 -63.65 65.31
CA THR A 219 4.11 -64.51 64.41
C THR A 219 4.51 -64.28 62.95
N ASN A 220 4.26 -65.25 62.05
CA ASN A 220 4.54 -65.07 60.62
C ASN A 220 3.85 -63.83 60.01
N GLU A 221 2.69 -63.42 60.54
CA GLU A 221 2.01 -62.18 60.14
C GLU A 221 2.79 -60.93 60.58
N GLN A 222 3.32 -60.92 61.80
CA GLN A 222 4.16 -59.83 62.31
C GLN A 222 5.52 -59.77 61.60
N LEU A 223 6.07 -60.93 61.20
CA LEU A 223 7.29 -61.03 60.40
C LEU A 223 7.13 -60.42 59.00
N ASP A 224 5.99 -60.63 58.35
CA ASP A 224 5.75 -60.17 56.98
C ASP A 224 5.09 -58.77 56.92
N LYS A 225 4.77 -58.16 58.07
CA LYS A 225 4.26 -56.77 58.12
C LYS A 225 5.35 -55.77 57.70
N PRO A 226 5.01 -54.76 56.88
CA PRO A 226 5.98 -53.76 56.43
C PRO A 226 6.55 -52.93 57.58
N MET A 227 7.80 -52.49 57.40
CA MET A 227 8.35 -51.34 58.12
C MET A 227 7.92 -50.06 57.42
N SER A 228 7.65 -48.98 58.16
CA SER A 228 7.42 -47.66 57.58
C SER A 228 8.22 -46.59 58.28
N PHE A 229 8.86 -45.70 57.52
CA PHE A 229 9.46 -44.46 58.03
C PHE A 229 8.76 -43.27 57.37
N GLY A 230 8.28 -42.30 58.13
CA GLY A 230 7.53 -41.14 57.60
C GLY A 230 7.52 -39.95 58.56
N PHE A 231 6.85 -38.87 58.17
CA PHE A 231 7.02 -37.55 58.78
C PHE A 231 5.72 -36.94 59.34
N ASP A 232 5.28 -37.41 60.50
CA ASP A 232 4.01 -37.03 61.16
C ASP A 232 4.11 -35.72 61.98
N GLY A 233 4.34 -34.60 61.29
CA GLY A 233 4.38 -33.27 61.89
C GLY A 233 3.01 -32.69 62.24
N PRO A 234 2.85 -31.99 63.38
CA PRO A 234 1.61 -31.31 63.73
C PRO A 234 1.13 -30.38 62.60
N ASN A 235 -0.08 -30.61 62.10
CA ASN A 235 -0.65 -29.88 60.95
C ASN A 235 0.17 -29.99 59.65
N ASN A 236 0.94 -31.07 59.46
CA ASN A 236 1.74 -31.39 58.27
C ASN A 236 2.70 -30.26 57.87
N THR A 237 3.48 -29.79 58.83
CA THR A 237 4.39 -28.64 58.71
C THR A 237 5.83 -28.99 58.31
N ASN A 238 6.21 -30.27 58.31
CA ASN A 238 7.59 -30.73 58.08
C ASN A 238 8.20 -30.28 56.74
N PHE A 239 7.37 -30.12 55.70
CA PHE A 239 7.81 -29.82 54.33
C PHE A 239 6.88 -28.81 53.67
N THR A 240 7.47 -27.76 53.10
CA THR A 240 6.74 -26.66 52.47
C THR A 240 7.36 -26.24 51.14
N VAL A 241 6.55 -25.69 50.23
CA VAL A 241 6.98 -25.12 48.95
C VAL A 241 6.49 -23.69 48.84
N SER A 242 7.39 -22.80 48.41
CA SER A 242 7.10 -21.38 48.18
C SER A 242 6.44 -21.15 46.82
N ASP A 243 5.65 -20.08 46.73
CA ASP A 243 4.99 -19.70 45.47
C ASP A 243 5.98 -19.47 44.32
N ALA A 244 7.21 -19.01 44.60
CA ALA A 244 8.26 -18.86 43.57
C ALA A 244 8.67 -20.20 42.94
N VAL A 245 8.75 -21.28 43.73
CA VAL A 245 9.03 -22.64 43.21
C VAL A 245 7.80 -23.20 42.50
N ALA A 246 6.60 -23.02 43.06
CA ALA A 246 5.36 -23.47 42.44
C ALA A 246 5.11 -22.80 41.07
N ASN A 247 5.25 -21.47 41.00
CA ASN A 247 5.05 -20.70 39.78
C ASN A 247 6.13 -20.98 38.73
N LYS A 248 7.38 -21.23 39.14
CA LYS A 248 8.43 -21.69 38.21
C LYS A 248 8.06 -23.05 37.58
N ILE A 249 7.68 -24.04 38.39
CA ILE A 249 7.29 -25.36 37.88
C ILE A 249 6.03 -25.27 37.02
N ALA A 250 5.09 -24.39 37.36
CA ALA A 250 3.91 -24.13 36.53
C ALA A 250 4.28 -23.50 35.16
N ALA A 251 5.22 -22.55 35.12
CA ALA A 251 5.73 -22.00 33.85
C ALA A 251 6.50 -23.05 33.03
N GLU A 252 7.33 -23.87 33.67
CA GLU A 252 8.01 -25.00 33.03
C GLU A 252 6.99 -26.00 32.45
N ARG A 253 5.88 -26.27 33.18
CA ARG A 253 4.76 -27.12 32.74
C ARG A 253 3.95 -26.51 31.58
N ARG A 254 3.73 -25.20 31.56
CA ARG A 254 3.08 -24.48 30.45
C ARG A 254 3.88 -24.63 29.15
N ASN A 255 5.20 -24.61 29.25
CA ASN A 255 6.13 -24.66 28.11
C ASN A 255 6.49 -26.10 27.64
N MET A 256 5.91 -27.15 28.22
CA MET A 256 6.18 -28.54 27.81
C MET A 256 5.61 -28.88 26.43
N THR A 257 6.44 -29.47 25.58
CA THR A 257 6.00 -30.12 24.34
C THR A 257 5.15 -31.38 24.62
N GLU A 258 4.36 -31.81 23.63
CA GLU A 258 3.56 -33.05 23.75
C GLU A 258 4.43 -34.31 23.87
N ASP A 259 5.60 -34.34 23.24
CA ASP A 259 6.56 -35.44 23.41
C ASP A 259 7.21 -35.45 24.80
N GLU A 260 7.47 -34.29 25.42
CA GLU A 260 7.94 -34.23 26.82
C GLU A 260 6.86 -34.68 27.82
N LYS A 261 5.58 -34.32 27.58
CA LYS A 261 4.43 -34.82 28.39
C LYS A 261 4.29 -36.34 28.26
N LYS A 262 4.55 -36.88 27.07
CA LYS A 262 4.52 -38.32 26.78
C LYS A 262 5.73 -39.05 27.35
N GLU A 263 6.93 -38.45 27.34
CA GLU A 263 8.11 -39.00 28.03
C GLU A 263 7.87 -39.03 29.54
N GLU A 264 7.43 -37.92 30.15
CA GLU A 264 7.09 -37.86 31.57
C GLU A 264 6.14 -39.00 31.94
N LYS A 265 5.00 -39.12 31.24
CA LYS A 265 4.03 -40.19 31.50
C LYS A 265 4.65 -41.59 31.39
N THR A 266 5.53 -41.80 30.41
CA THR A 266 6.22 -43.09 30.20
C THR A 266 7.15 -43.43 31.37
N LEU A 267 7.83 -42.42 31.95
CA LEU A 267 8.67 -42.59 33.14
C LEU A 267 7.82 -42.83 34.41
N LEU A 268 6.69 -42.11 34.55
CA LEU A 268 5.78 -42.29 35.70
C LEU A 268 5.10 -43.66 35.71
N ASP A 269 4.76 -44.21 34.54
CA ASP A 269 4.14 -45.53 34.38
C ASP A 269 5.13 -46.71 34.50
N LYS A 270 6.43 -46.44 34.71
CA LYS A 270 7.49 -47.45 34.80
C LYS A 270 7.43 -48.23 36.11
N THR A 271 7.31 -49.56 36.02
CA THR A 271 7.21 -50.50 37.18
C THR A 271 8.55 -51.11 37.62
N ARG A 272 9.64 -50.72 36.96
CA ARG A 272 11.02 -51.00 37.39
C ARG A 272 11.65 -49.65 37.70
N GLY A 273 12.48 -49.57 38.75
CA GLY A 273 12.97 -48.31 39.30
C GLY A 273 13.51 -47.30 38.30
N LEU A 274 13.44 -46.02 38.68
CA LEU A 274 13.93 -44.89 37.91
C LEU A 274 15.44 -44.76 38.12
N THR A 275 16.21 -44.84 37.05
CA THR A 275 17.65 -44.51 37.07
C THR A 275 17.85 -43.02 37.36
N GLU A 276 19.03 -42.65 37.85
CA GLU A 276 19.33 -41.26 38.19
C GLU A 276 19.05 -40.30 37.02
N GLN A 277 19.35 -40.69 35.78
CA GLN A 277 19.05 -39.88 34.59
C GLN A 277 17.54 -39.68 34.36
N GLU A 278 16.71 -40.69 34.64
CA GLU A 278 15.25 -40.60 34.56
C GLU A 278 14.67 -39.76 35.72
N ILE A 279 15.29 -39.83 36.90
CA ILE A 279 14.94 -38.98 38.05
C ILE A 279 15.19 -37.51 37.72
N GLN A 280 16.35 -37.16 37.14
CA GLN A 280 16.64 -35.79 36.73
C GLN A 280 15.69 -35.29 35.63
N LYS A 281 15.26 -36.17 34.70
CA LYS A 281 14.18 -35.85 33.73
C LYS A 281 12.84 -35.54 34.39
N ILE A 282 12.40 -36.33 35.38
CA ILE A 282 11.16 -36.05 36.12
C ILE A 282 11.29 -34.76 36.94
N LYS A 283 12.44 -34.55 37.60
CA LYS A 283 12.72 -33.34 38.40
C LYS A 283 12.61 -32.05 37.58
N LYS A 284 12.90 -32.06 36.27
CA LYS A 284 12.71 -30.90 35.36
C LYS A 284 11.29 -30.30 35.42
N TYR A 285 10.26 -31.12 35.65
CA TYR A 285 8.85 -30.69 35.59
C TYR A 285 8.02 -30.99 36.84
N ASN A 286 8.62 -31.67 37.82
CA ASN A 286 7.93 -32.12 39.02
C ASN A 286 8.88 -31.95 40.21
N LEU A 287 8.32 -31.66 41.39
CA LEU A 287 9.01 -31.98 42.64
C LEU A 287 8.99 -33.50 42.80
N PHE A 288 10.16 -34.15 42.79
CA PHE A 288 10.25 -35.61 42.87
C PHE A 288 10.96 -36.05 44.13
N SER A 289 10.19 -36.66 45.03
CA SER A 289 10.67 -37.23 46.30
C SER A 289 10.52 -38.75 46.29
N TYR A 290 11.52 -39.46 46.80
CA TYR A 290 11.57 -40.91 46.78
C TYR A 290 12.29 -41.47 48.03
N GLY A 291 12.41 -42.79 48.10
CA GLY A 291 13.19 -43.44 49.14
C GLY A 291 13.77 -44.75 48.63
N TYR A 292 14.80 -45.25 49.32
CA TYR A 292 15.47 -46.50 49.01
C TYR A 292 16.05 -47.13 50.29
N ILE A 293 16.52 -48.36 50.18
CA ILE A 293 17.18 -49.08 51.27
C ILE A 293 18.64 -49.35 50.92
N GLN A 294 19.49 -49.33 51.94
CA GLN A 294 20.85 -49.86 51.88
C GLN A 294 21.22 -50.50 53.24
N GLY A 295 22.33 -51.23 53.33
CA GLY A 295 22.80 -51.82 54.59
C GLY A 295 23.32 -53.24 54.43
N LYS A 296 23.43 -53.95 55.55
CA LYS A 296 24.05 -55.27 55.62
C LYS A 296 23.35 -56.11 56.68
N VAL A 297 22.88 -57.28 56.30
CA VAL A 297 22.26 -58.26 57.19
C VAL A 297 23.10 -59.54 57.21
N THR A 298 23.22 -60.21 58.35
CA THR A 298 24.00 -61.46 58.46
C THR A 298 23.12 -62.58 58.98
N GLY A 299 22.98 -63.65 58.20
CA GLY A 299 22.38 -64.91 58.67
C GLY A 299 23.42 -65.78 59.39
N THR A 300 23.02 -66.50 60.43
CA THR A 300 23.84 -67.50 61.11
C THR A 300 23.22 -68.88 60.92
N ALA A 301 23.93 -69.80 60.25
CA ALA A 301 23.45 -71.16 60.00
C ALA A 301 24.58 -72.17 60.24
N ARG A 302 24.35 -73.15 61.13
CA ARG A 302 25.36 -74.17 61.52
C ARG A 302 26.73 -73.58 61.89
N GLY A 303 26.75 -72.42 62.57
CA GLY A 303 27.96 -71.70 62.96
C GLY A 303 28.55 -70.76 61.89
N LEU A 304 28.19 -70.91 60.61
CA LEU A 304 28.63 -70.03 59.54
C LEU A 304 27.87 -68.69 59.59
N ASN A 305 28.61 -67.58 59.47
CA ASN A 305 28.06 -66.24 59.30
C ASN A 305 27.97 -65.94 57.80
N LEU A 306 26.76 -65.65 57.30
CA LEU A 306 26.46 -65.40 55.89
C LEU A 306 26.00 -63.94 55.72
N PRO A 307 26.92 -62.99 55.45
CA PRO A 307 26.57 -61.60 55.22
C PRO A 307 25.92 -61.41 53.85
N TYR A 308 24.92 -60.52 53.79
CA TYR A 308 24.23 -60.09 52.59
C TYR A 308 24.07 -58.58 52.60
N ASN A 309 24.44 -57.94 51.50
CA ASN A 309 24.27 -56.49 51.33
C ASN A 309 22.84 -56.22 50.85
N VAL A 310 22.06 -55.53 51.67
CA VAL A 310 20.74 -55.03 51.29
C VAL A 310 20.98 -53.72 50.52
N SER A 311 20.52 -53.62 49.27
CA SER A 311 20.66 -52.40 48.48
C SER A 311 19.69 -52.38 47.30
N ASN A 312 19.04 -51.24 47.09
CA ASN A 312 18.41 -50.94 45.80
C ASN A 312 19.44 -50.25 44.90
N THR A 313 19.84 -50.92 43.81
CA THR A 313 20.73 -50.33 42.79
C THR A 313 20.07 -49.20 41.98
N VAL A 314 18.74 -49.10 42.04
CA VAL A 314 17.91 -48.13 41.34
C VAL A 314 16.75 -47.72 42.26
N PRO A 315 16.48 -46.42 42.49
CA PRO A 315 15.33 -45.97 43.26
C PRO A 315 13.98 -46.50 42.72
N PRO A 316 13.09 -47.04 43.58
CA PRO A 316 11.75 -47.47 43.21
C PRO A 316 10.79 -46.27 43.05
N ALA A 317 9.51 -46.59 42.80
CA ALA A 317 8.40 -45.67 42.68
C ALA A 317 8.37 -44.58 43.78
N GLY A 318 8.57 -43.33 43.36
CA GLY A 318 8.48 -42.15 44.23
C GLY A 318 7.13 -41.44 44.14
N ILE A 319 7.13 -40.16 44.47
CA ILE A 319 6.04 -39.23 44.17
C ILE A 319 6.58 -38.01 43.41
N ALA A 320 5.91 -37.71 42.29
CA ALA A 320 6.07 -36.53 41.48
C ALA A 320 4.91 -35.56 41.75
N VAL A 321 5.20 -34.29 42.02
CA VAL A 321 4.18 -33.24 42.19
C VAL A 321 4.41 -32.13 41.19
N THR A 322 3.43 -31.93 40.32
CA THR A 322 3.44 -30.95 39.23
C THR A 322 2.61 -29.74 39.65
N TYR A 323 3.18 -28.54 39.60
CA TYR A 323 2.39 -27.31 39.66
C TYR A 323 1.89 -26.93 38.27
N ALA A 324 0.66 -26.42 38.19
CA ALA A 324 0.03 -26.02 36.94
C ALA A 324 -0.93 -24.83 37.13
N ASN A 325 -1.02 -23.99 36.10
CA ASN A 325 -2.01 -22.94 35.97
C ASN A 325 -3.29 -23.49 35.30
N PRO A 326 -4.51 -23.08 35.72
CA PRO A 326 -5.70 -23.23 34.89
C PRO A 326 -5.57 -22.43 33.57
N SER A 327 -6.37 -22.79 32.57
CA SER A 327 -6.30 -22.21 31.23
C SER A 327 -7.65 -22.08 30.54
N VAL A 328 -7.79 -21.07 29.68
CA VAL A 328 -8.87 -20.94 28.70
C VAL A 328 -8.32 -21.28 27.31
N THR A 329 -8.92 -22.26 26.66
CA THR A 329 -8.67 -22.53 25.24
C THR A 329 -9.71 -21.80 24.39
N PHE A 330 -9.23 -20.89 23.54
CA PHE A 330 -10.03 -20.08 22.64
C PHE A 330 -10.12 -20.77 21.28
N MET A 331 -11.32 -21.16 20.88
CA MET A 331 -11.62 -21.91 19.66
C MET A 331 -12.25 -21.02 18.60
N ARG A 332 -11.86 -21.25 17.34
CA ARG A 332 -12.63 -20.78 16.20
C ARG A 332 -13.91 -21.61 16.08
N ASN A 333 -14.93 -21.00 15.47
CA ASN A 333 -16.29 -21.53 15.43
C ASN A 333 -16.98 -21.02 14.16
N TYR A 334 -16.38 -21.30 13.00
CA TYR A 334 -16.95 -20.90 11.72
C TYR A 334 -18.15 -21.78 11.33
N ASP A 335 -18.09 -23.05 11.66
CA ASP A 335 -19.18 -24.02 11.54
C ASP A 335 -19.14 -25.04 12.69
N LYS A 336 -20.12 -25.95 12.75
CA LYS A 336 -20.32 -26.90 13.85
C LYS A 336 -19.14 -27.87 14.06
N ASN A 337 -18.31 -28.09 13.04
CA ASN A 337 -17.17 -29.01 13.04
C ASN A 337 -15.82 -28.28 13.09
N ASP A 338 -15.80 -26.95 13.23
CA ASP A 338 -14.56 -26.19 13.36
C ASP A 338 -13.81 -26.65 14.62
N THR A 339 -12.52 -26.91 14.45
CA THR A 339 -11.61 -27.48 15.47
C THR A 339 -10.31 -26.68 15.55
N GLU A 340 -10.23 -25.53 14.88
CA GLU A 340 -9.03 -24.70 14.91
C GLU A 340 -8.93 -23.88 16.20
N LYS A 341 -7.80 -24.02 16.88
CA LYS A 341 -7.50 -23.29 18.11
C LYS A 341 -6.88 -21.94 17.79
N ILE A 342 -7.49 -20.86 18.29
CA ILE A 342 -6.98 -19.48 18.19
C ILE A 342 -5.86 -19.26 19.22
N ALA A 343 -6.09 -19.67 20.47
CA ALA A 343 -5.11 -19.54 21.56
C ALA A 343 -5.37 -20.55 22.69
N THR A 344 -4.37 -20.76 23.55
CA THR A 344 -4.58 -21.19 24.93
C THR A 344 -3.93 -20.12 25.81
N VAL A 345 -4.68 -19.56 26.75
CA VAL A 345 -4.19 -18.56 27.71
C VAL A 345 -4.32 -19.13 29.10
N TYR A 346 -3.33 -18.90 29.96
CA TYR A 346 -3.27 -19.37 31.33
C TYR A 346 -3.53 -18.23 32.31
N ALA A 347 -4.01 -18.55 33.51
CA ALA A 347 -4.05 -17.60 34.63
C ALA A 347 -3.58 -18.26 35.94
N GLU A 348 -3.26 -17.48 36.96
CA GLU A 348 -3.18 -17.94 38.34
C GLU A 348 -4.53 -18.51 38.83
N TYR A 349 -4.49 -19.50 39.72
CA TYR A 349 -5.69 -20.10 40.29
C TYR A 349 -6.50 -19.11 41.15
N ASP A 350 -7.82 -19.10 40.95
CA ASP A 350 -8.78 -18.13 41.53
C ASP A 350 -8.51 -16.67 41.11
N LYS A 351 -7.76 -16.45 40.02
CA LYS A 351 -7.57 -15.16 39.34
C LYS A 351 -8.15 -15.19 37.92
N SER A 352 -8.29 -14.01 37.33
CA SER A 352 -8.73 -13.82 35.95
C SER A 352 -7.55 -13.45 35.05
N ILE A 353 -7.68 -13.68 33.74
CA ILE A 353 -6.63 -13.41 32.73
C ILE A 353 -6.18 -11.94 32.76
N ASN A 354 -7.09 -11.01 33.09
CA ASN A 354 -6.80 -9.59 33.18
C ASN A 354 -6.42 -9.13 34.62
N GLY A 355 -6.37 -10.04 35.59
CA GLY A 355 -6.32 -9.72 37.03
C GLY A 355 -5.37 -10.59 37.85
N ASP A 356 -4.34 -11.15 37.22
CA ASP A 356 -3.31 -11.98 37.83
C ASP A 356 -1.89 -11.40 37.66
N ALA A 357 -0.85 -12.15 38.07
CA ALA A 357 0.54 -11.75 37.93
C ALA A 357 1.27 -12.30 36.67
N LEU A 358 0.58 -13.00 35.75
CA LEU A 358 1.21 -13.64 34.59
C LEU A 358 1.38 -12.66 33.42
N THR A 359 2.41 -11.80 33.50
CA THR A 359 2.72 -10.80 32.46
C THR A 359 2.99 -11.38 31.05
N ASP A 360 3.25 -12.67 30.95
CA ASP A 360 3.41 -13.41 29.70
C ASP A 360 2.08 -13.86 29.06
N GLN A 361 0.96 -13.72 29.78
CA GLN A 361 -0.39 -14.12 29.39
C GLN A 361 -1.31 -12.89 29.23
N LYS A 362 -2.31 -12.98 28.34
CA LYS A 362 -3.35 -11.96 28.11
C LYS A 362 -4.43 -12.49 27.18
N MET A 363 -5.57 -11.81 27.16
CA MET A 363 -6.65 -12.07 26.19
C MET A 363 -6.13 -12.04 24.73
N PRO A 364 -6.57 -12.99 23.86
CA PRO A 364 -6.19 -12.99 22.46
C PRO A 364 -6.81 -11.79 21.72
N LYS A 365 -6.18 -11.36 20.63
CA LYS A 365 -6.76 -10.37 19.72
C LYS A 365 -8.10 -10.86 19.18
N GLU A 366 -9.08 -9.95 19.06
CA GLU A 366 -10.38 -10.27 18.45
C GLU A 366 -10.21 -10.96 17.08
N PRO A 367 -10.84 -12.13 16.85
CA PRO A 367 -10.79 -12.81 15.57
C PRO A 367 -11.71 -12.11 14.55
N THR A 368 -11.37 -12.23 13.27
CA THR A 368 -12.12 -11.60 12.15
C THR A 368 -12.63 -12.64 11.17
N ARG A 369 -13.91 -12.52 10.77
CA ARG A 369 -14.57 -13.40 9.78
C ARG A 369 -15.26 -12.56 8.71
N GLU A 370 -14.96 -12.82 7.44
CA GLU A 370 -15.56 -12.12 6.30
C GLU A 370 -17.09 -12.31 6.26
N GLY A 371 -17.84 -11.23 6.10
CA GLY A 371 -19.32 -11.23 6.13
C GLY A 371 -19.98 -11.33 7.53
N TYR A 372 -19.19 -11.36 8.61
CA TYR A 372 -19.70 -11.52 9.98
C TYR A 372 -19.16 -10.44 10.94
N GLU A 373 -19.87 -10.29 12.06
CA GLU A 373 -19.55 -9.48 13.23
C GLU A 373 -19.15 -10.42 14.38
N PHE A 374 -18.04 -10.13 15.06
CA PHE A 374 -17.59 -10.86 16.26
C PHE A 374 -18.28 -10.28 17.49
N LEU A 375 -19.14 -11.07 18.13
CA LEU A 375 -19.88 -10.64 19.32
C LEU A 375 -19.08 -10.81 20.62
N GLY A 376 -18.17 -11.78 20.66
CA GLY A 376 -17.44 -12.15 21.87
C GLY A 376 -17.25 -13.66 21.98
N TRP A 377 -16.95 -14.11 23.19
CA TRP A 377 -16.70 -15.51 23.55
C TRP A 377 -17.86 -16.10 24.33
N ASN A 378 -18.07 -17.41 24.25
CA ASN A 378 -18.99 -18.17 25.09
C ASN A 378 -18.54 -19.65 25.21
N GLU A 379 -18.95 -20.37 26.26
CA GLU A 379 -18.70 -21.81 26.41
C GLU A 379 -19.63 -22.66 25.52
N ASP A 380 -20.87 -22.22 25.24
CA ASP A 380 -21.70 -22.88 24.23
C ASP A 380 -21.39 -22.34 22.83
N LYS A 381 -20.81 -23.19 21.96
CA LYS A 381 -20.54 -22.85 20.56
C LYS A 381 -21.77 -22.55 19.70
N ASN A 382 -22.98 -22.91 20.17
CA ASN A 382 -24.23 -22.79 19.43
C ASN A 382 -25.03 -21.51 19.79
N THR A 383 -24.61 -20.74 20.78
CA THR A 383 -25.31 -19.52 21.21
C THR A 383 -25.27 -18.42 20.13
N THR A 384 -26.20 -17.47 20.25
CA THR A 384 -26.23 -16.23 19.47
C THR A 384 -25.70 -15.01 20.25
N THR A 385 -25.29 -15.18 21.52
CA THR A 385 -24.75 -14.13 22.39
C THR A 385 -23.32 -14.44 22.87
N GLY A 386 -22.39 -13.50 22.65
CA GLY A 386 -21.04 -13.56 23.17
C GLY A 386 -20.70 -12.30 23.96
N ASP A 387 -19.70 -12.39 24.82
CA ASP A 387 -19.13 -11.26 25.56
C ASP A 387 -17.62 -11.17 25.29
N LYS A 388 -17.10 -9.97 25.03
CA LYS A 388 -15.70 -9.76 24.66
C LYS A 388 -14.75 -9.75 25.86
N GLU A 389 -15.25 -9.37 27.03
CA GLU A 389 -14.45 -9.08 28.23
C GLU A 389 -14.70 -10.06 29.39
N ALA A 390 -15.92 -10.62 29.49
CA ALA A 390 -16.31 -11.48 30.62
C ALA A 390 -15.31 -12.63 30.88
N ILE A 391 -14.87 -13.34 29.83
CA ILE A 391 -13.90 -14.44 29.94
C ILE A 391 -12.50 -13.96 30.38
N GLY A 392 -12.13 -12.71 30.07
CA GLY A 392 -10.88 -12.11 30.54
C GLY A 392 -10.94 -11.70 32.01
N ASN A 393 -12.14 -11.40 32.51
CA ASN A 393 -12.41 -10.92 33.86
C ASN A 393 -12.91 -12.03 34.82
N GLU A 394 -13.28 -13.21 34.31
CA GLU A 394 -13.72 -14.36 35.11
C GLU A 394 -12.55 -15.04 35.85
N LYS A 395 -12.78 -15.42 37.11
CA LYS A 395 -11.82 -16.20 37.91
C LYS A 395 -11.73 -17.66 37.44
N LEU A 396 -10.53 -18.13 37.12
CA LEU A 396 -10.28 -19.49 36.67
C LEU A 396 -9.96 -20.43 37.85
N THR A 397 -10.81 -21.43 38.06
CA THR A 397 -10.60 -22.53 39.03
C THR A 397 -10.24 -23.86 38.36
N GLY A 398 -10.27 -23.92 37.03
CA GLY A 398 -9.96 -25.10 36.22
C GLY A 398 -9.82 -24.75 34.74
N ASN A 399 -9.60 -25.75 33.90
CA ASN A 399 -9.46 -25.55 32.45
C ASN A 399 -10.83 -25.36 31.78
N LYS A 400 -10.96 -24.35 30.93
CA LYS A 400 -12.15 -24.02 30.14
C LYS A 400 -11.88 -24.05 28.63
N THR A 401 -12.94 -24.15 27.84
CA THR A 401 -12.91 -23.96 26.39
C THR A 401 -14.02 -23.00 25.99
N VAL A 402 -13.69 -21.95 25.23
CA VAL A 402 -14.65 -20.95 24.75
C VAL A 402 -14.54 -20.80 23.24
N TYR A 403 -15.66 -20.41 22.62
CA TYR A 403 -15.83 -20.35 21.18
C TYR A 403 -16.15 -18.92 20.74
N ALA A 404 -15.60 -18.51 19.60
CA ALA A 404 -15.93 -17.21 19.02
C ALA A 404 -17.40 -17.19 18.53
N ILE A 405 -18.19 -16.21 18.96
CA ILE A 405 -19.60 -16.08 18.59
C ILE A 405 -19.76 -15.04 17.48
N TRP A 406 -20.52 -15.41 16.44
CA TRP A 406 -20.61 -14.67 15.18
C TRP A 406 -22.04 -14.34 14.80
N LYS A 407 -22.27 -13.08 14.42
CA LYS A 407 -23.52 -12.61 13.81
C LYS A 407 -23.27 -12.32 12.34
N LYS A 408 -24.09 -12.84 11.43
CA LYS A 408 -23.95 -12.49 10.00
C LYS A 408 -24.31 -11.01 9.83
N LYS A 409 -23.49 -10.24 9.10
CA LYS A 409 -23.80 -8.85 8.78
C LYS A 409 -25.02 -8.78 7.86
N ALA A 410 -25.79 -7.70 7.97
CA ALA A 410 -26.81 -7.37 6.98
C ALA A 410 -26.14 -7.07 5.63
N GLU A 411 -26.81 -7.45 4.54
CA GLU A 411 -26.37 -7.20 3.17
C GLU A 411 -27.31 -6.19 2.52
N TYR A 412 -26.73 -5.20 1.85
CA TYR A 412 -27.40 -4.11 1.16
C TYR A 412 -26.99 -4.08 -0.31
N LYS A 413 -27.86 -3.52 -1.16
CA LYS A 413 -27.60 -3.31 -2.60
C LYS A 413 -27.26 -1.86 -2.92
N VAL A 414 -26.50 -1.68 -4.00
CA VAL A 414 -26.27 -0.38 -4.65
C VAL A 414 -27.04 -0.37 -5.96
N GLU A 415 -28.00 0.53 -6.06
CA GLU A 415 -28.83 0.72 -7.24
C GLU A 415 -28.41 1.96 -8.02
N TYR A 416 -28.63 1.92 -9.32
CA TYR A 416 -28.30 2.99 -10.26
C TYR A 416 -29.56 3.40 -11.02
N GLU A 417 -29.73 4.70 -11.25
CA GLU A 417 -30.82 5.26 -12.05
C GLU A 417 -30.29 6.39 -12.92
N PHE A 418 -30.84 6.57 -14.12
CA PHE A 418 -30.57 7.73 -14.95
C PHE A 418 -31.74 8.70 -14.93
N PHE A 419 -31.42 9.98 -14.74
CA PHE A 419 -32.37 11.08 -14.64
C PHE A 419 -32.06 12.17 -15.68
N THR A 420 -33.04 13.00 -16.01
CA THR A 420 -32.84 14.17 -16.88
C THR A 420 -33.76 15.31 -16.49
N ASN A 421 -33.17 16.49 -16.33
CA ASN A 421 -33.84 17.71 -15.85
C ASN A 421 -34.81 18.31 -16.88
N SER A 422 -34.95 17.69 -18.06
CA SER A 422 -35.60 18.22 -19.25
C SER A 422 -37.05 17.76 -19.45
N GLY A 423 -37.53 16.79 -18.66
CA GLY A 423 -38.83 16.14 -18.85
C GLY A 423 -38.93 15.27 -20.12
N GLN A 424 -37.87 15.16 -20.92
CA GLN A 424 -37.84 14.32 -22.12
C GLN A 424 -37.41 12.89 -21.78
N PRO A 425 -37.94 11.85 -22.45
CA PRO A 425 -37.55 10.47 -22.18
C PRO A 425 -36.08 10.22 -22.58
N ILE A 426 -35.32 9.58 -21.68
CA ILE A 426 -33.95 9.14 -21.94
C ILE A 426 -33.96 8.03 -23.01
N PRO A 427 -33.11 8.07 -24.06
CA PRO A 427 -33.10 7.05 -25.11
C PRO A 427 -32.75 5.65 -24.60
N GLU A 428 -33.30 4.61 -25.24
CA GLU A 428 -32.99 3.20 -24.89
C GLU A 428 -31.49 2.88 -24.97
N GLU A 429 -30.77 3.46 -25.93
CA GLU A 429 -29.32 3.29 -26.08
C GLU A 429 -28.49 4.00 -25.01
N VAL A 430 -29.11 4.93 -24.26
CA VAL A 430 -28.55 5.50 -23.03
C VAL A 430 -28.94 4.63 -21.84
N LYS A 431 -30.20 4.17 -21.72
CA LYS A 431 -30.65 3.25 -20.66
C LYS A 431 -29.82 1.95 -20.61
N LYS A 432 -29.43 1.40 -21.77
CA LYS A 432 -28.52 0.24 -21.88
C LYS A 432 -27.13 0.45 -21.23
N ARG A 433 -26.74 1.69 -20.95
CA ARG A 433 -25.46 2.07 -20.31
C ARG A 433 -25.55 2.12 -18.78
N LEU A 434 -26.74 1.86 -18.21
CA LEU A 434 -26.94 1.86 -16.76
C LEU A 434 -26.12 0.74 -16.11
N PRO A 435 -25.31 1.03 -15.08
CA PRO A 435 -24.56 -0.01 -14.38
C PRO A 435 -25.49 -1.04 -13.72
N LYS A 436 -25.01 -2.28 -13.59
CA LYS A 436 -25.74 -3.35 -12.90
C LYS A 436 -25.78 -3.07 -11.40
N THR A 437 -26.90 -3.40 -10.76
CA THR A 437 -27.04 -3.42 -9.30
C THR A 437 -25.92 -4.22 -8.66
N GLU A 438 -25.22 -3.63 -7.69
CA GLU A 438 -24.24 -4.34 -6.87
C GLU A 438 -24.93 -4.87 -5.60
N ILE A 439 -24.52 -6.03 -5.12
CA ILE A 439 -25.07 -6.69 -3.93
C ILE A 439 -23.97 -7.02 -2.93
N GLY A 440 -24.34 -7.37 -1.70
CA GLY A 440 -23.39 -7.79 -0.66
C GLY A 440 -22.56 -6.64 -0.06
N LYS A 441 -23.09 -5.41 -0.04
CA LYS A 441 -22.49 -4.32 0.74
C LYS A 441 -22.90 -4.40 2.21
N HIS A 442 -22.10 -3.86 3.11
CA HIS A 442 -22.35 -3.83 4.53
C HIS A 442 -22.45 -2.41 5.09
N ASP A 443 -23.02 -2.28 6.29
CA ASP A 443 -23.14 -1.00 6.99
C ASP A 443 -21.76 -0.36 7.22
N GLY A 444 -21.66 0.94 6.96
CA GLY A 444 -20.41 1.71 6.97
C GLY A 444 -19.59 1.66 5.68
N ASP A 445 -19.95 0.84 4.68
CA ASP A 445 -19.21 0.78 3.40
C ASP A 445 -19.28 2.11 2.64
N LYS A 446 -18.11 2.62 2.25
CA LYS A 446 -17.94 3.80 1.39
C LYS A 446 -17.98 3.39 -0.08
N ILE A 447 -19.14 3.57 -0.71
CA ILE A 447 -19.38 3.23 -2.12
C ILE A 447 -19.09 4.44 -3.00
N LYS A 448 -18.34 4.24 -4.08
CA LYS A 448 -18.20 5.19 -5.19
C LYS A 448 -19.00 4.65 -6.38
N PRO A 449 -19.71 5.49 -7.14
CA PRO A 449 -20.55 5.02 -8.23
C PRO A 449 -19.69 4.45 -9.37
N ALA A 450 -20.21 3.42 -10.03
CA ALA A 450 -19.58 2.83 -11.21
C ALA A 450 -19.37 3.86 -12.33
N ASP A 451 -18.25 3.76 -13.06
CA ASP A 451 -18.00 4.65 -14.19
C ASP A 451 -18.75 4.20 -15.45
N ILE A 452 -19.15 5.17 -16.27
CA ILE A 452 -19.89 4.95 -17.51
C ILE A 452 -18.90 5.03 -18.69
N ALA A 453 -18.74 3.92 -19.42
CA ALA A 453 -17.75 3.80 -20.49
C ALA A 453 -17.91 4.84 -21.62
N GLU A 454 -19.15 5.16 -21.99
CA GLU A 454 -19.46 6.17 -23.02
C GLU A 454 -20.36 7.28 -22.46
N LYS A 455 -19.76 8.45 -22.20
CA LYS A 455 -20.39 9.60 -21.52
C LYS A 455 -21.11 10.56 -22.47
N SER A 456 -21.17 10.23 -23.76
CA SER A 456 -21.95 10.95 -24.78
C SER A 456 -22.69 9.98 -25.70
N TYR A 457 -23.86 10.39 -26.18
CA TYR A 457 -24.66 9.66 -27.16
C TYR A 457 -25.43 10.65 -28.03
N ILE A 458 -25.28 10.54 -29.36
CA ILE A 458 -26.14 11.24 -30.32
C ILE A 458 -27.31 10.30 -30.63
N ASP A 459 -28.51 10.67 -30.21
CA ASP A 459 -29.71 9.90 -30.56
C ASP A 459 -30.09 10.17 -32.03
N PRO A 460 -30.01 9.20 -32.95
CA PRO A 460 -30.34 9.44 -34.36
C PRO A 460 -31.83 9.73 -34.60
N LYS A 461 -32.71 9.48 -33.61
CA LYS A 461 -34.15 9.76 -33.70
C LYS A 461 -34.48 11.23 -33.36
N THR A 462 -33.94 11.76 -32.26
CA THR A 462 -34.18 13.16 -31.83
C THR A 462 -33.05 14.12 -32.18
N ASN A 463 -31.90 13.62 -32.62
CA ASN A 463 -30.66 14.32 -32.97
C ASN A 463 -30.16 15.34 -31.94
N ARG A 464 -30.40 14.98 -30.68
CA ARG A 464 -29.82 15.60 -29.48
C ARG A 464 -28.53 14.88 -29.11
N GLU A 465 -27.48 15.63 -28.81
CA GLU A 465 -26.31 15.08 -28.13
C GLU A 465 -26.62 15.03 -26.63
N TRP A 466 -26.90 13.82 -26.14
CA TRP A 466 -27.03 13.50 -24.73
C TRP A 466 -25.62 13.36 -24.13
N ILE A 467 -25.38 14.06 -23.02
CA ILE A 467 -24.10 14.15 -22.34
C ILE A 467 -24.31 13.84 -20.86
N PHE A 468 -23.55 12.89 -20.34
CA PHE A 468 -23.56 12.55 -18.92
C PHE A 468 -22.92 13.69 -18.11
N ALA A 469 -23.72 14.34 -17.27
CA ALA A 469 -23.26 15.46 -16.43
C ALA A 469 -22.53 14.98 -15.17
N GLY A 470 -22.89 13.80 -14.66
CA GLY A 470 -22.29 13.20 -13.47
C GLY A 470 -23.29 12.40 -12.63
N TRP A 471 -22.78 11.75 -11.59
CA TRP A 471 -23.57 11.16 -10.52
C TRP A 471 -23.90 12.20 -9.45
N ASP A 472 -25.04 12.03 -8.77
CA ASP A 472 -25.53 12.94 -7.72
C ASP A 472 -24.63 13.02 -6.47
N ALA A 473 -23.74 12.04 -6.27
CA ALA A 473 -22.63 12.12 -5.34
C ALA A 473 -21.40 11.36 -5.86
N THR A 474 -20.20 11.78 -5.43
CA THR A 474 -18.93 11.10 -5.74
C THR A 474 -18.63 9.91 -4.83
N GLU A 475 -19.24 9.87 -3.65
CA GLU A 475 -19.18 8.79 -2.66
C GLU A 475 -20.48 8.81 -1.83
N LYS A 476 -20.98 7.64 -1.43
CA LYS A 476 -22.09 7.48 -0.46
C LYS A 476 -21.74 6.38 0.54
N THR A 477 -22.14 6.54 1.79
CA THR A 477 -21.98 5.51 2.82
C THR A 477 -23.26 4.69 2.95
N VAL A 478 -23.15 3.38 3.09
CA VAL A 478 -24.26 2.49 3.46
C VAL A 478 -24.60 2.74 4.93
N ASN A 479 -25.81 3.21 5.22
CA ASN A 479 -26.30 3.52 6.56
C ASN A 479 -27.62 2.78 6.83
N GLY A 480 -27.53 1.49 7.15
CA GLY A 480 -28.65 0.62 7.54
C GLY A 480 -29.64 0.25 6.43
N LYS A 481 -29.40 0.68 5.18
CA LYS A 481 -30.30 0.51 4.04
C LYS A 481 -29.56 0.59 2.69
N ASP A 482 -30.26 0.18 1.64
CA ASP A 482 -29.80 0.25 0.26
C ASP A 482 -29.43 1.68 -0.19
N VAL A 483 -28.43 1.77 -1.07
CA VAL A 483 -27.89 3.05 -1.58
C VAL A 483 -28.24 3.20 -3.06
N LYS A 484 -28.85 4.32 -3.44
CA LYS A 484 -29.16 4.63 -4.85
C LYS A 484 -28.29 5.78 -5.35
N PHE A 485 -27.66 5.64 -6.52
CA PHE A 485 -26.99 6.72 -7.24
C PHE A 485 -27.84 7.17 -8.43
N ILE A 486 -27.96 8.49 -8.60
CA ILE A 486 -28.76 9.10 -9.66
C ILE A 486 -27.79 9.78 -10.63
N GLY A 487 -27.78 9.30 -11.88
CA GLY A 487 -26.90 9.76 -12.94
C GLY A 487 -27.62 10.74 -13.86
N THR A 488 -27.22 12.01 -13.83
CA THR A 488 -27.90 13.06 -14.62
C THR A 488 -27.37 13.08 -16.05
N TRP A 489 -28.28 12.87 -17.00
CA TRP A 489 -28.04 13.08 -18.42
C TRP A 489 -28.71 14.37 -18.88
N ASN A 490 -27.88 15.34 -19.27
CA ASN A 490 -28.32 16.53 -19.97
C ASN A 490 -28.35 16.23 -21.47
N TYR A 491 -29.09 17.02 -22.25
CA TYR A 491 -28.88 17.09 -23.68
C TYR A 491 -28.70 18.54 -24.13
N LYS A 492 -28.02 18.71 -25.26
CA LYS A 492 -28.09 19.94 -26.05
C LYS A 492 -28.61 19.62 -27.44
N SER A 493 -29.28 20.58 -28.05
CA SER A 493 -29.58 20.51 -29.47
C SER A 493 -28.25 20.62 -30.24
N THR A 494 -27.92 19.63 -31.06
CA THR A 494 -26.78 19.67 -31.99
C THR A 494 -27.22 19.95 -33.43
N LEU A 495 -28.39 20.58 -33.53
CA LEU A 495 -28.85 21.28 -34.72
C LEU A 495 -27.98 22.52 -34.92
N VAL A 496 -27.36 22.63 -36.09
CA VAL A 496 -26.90 23.91 -36.65
C VAL A 496 -27.75 24.23 -37.86
N ASP A 497 -28.02 25.51 -38.10
CA ASP A 497 -28.94 25.92 -39.15
C ASP A 497 -28.27 25.73 -40.52
N VAL A 498 -28.96 25.06 -41.43
CA VAL A 498 -28.62 24.96 -42.86
C VAL A 498 -29.52 25.96 -43.58
N THR A 499 -28.96 27.15 -43.82
CA THR A 499 -29.72 28.31 -44.32
C THR A 499 -29.41 28.63 -45.77
N TYR A 500 -30.44 29.10 -46.47
CA TYR A 500 -30.38 29.33 -47.91
C TYR A 500 -30.39 30.82 -48.25
N LYS A 501 -29.41 31.25 -49.03
CA LYS A 501 -29.32 32.62 -49.58
C LYS A 501 -29.32 32.57 -51.09
N PHE A 502 -29.93 33.57 -51.73
CA PHE A 502 -29.83 33.76 -53.17
C PHE A 502 -29.03 35.01 -53.51
N LYS A 503 -28.33 34.93 -54.65
CA LYS A 503 -27.66 36.06 -55.30
C LYS A 503 -27.97 36.05 -56.79
N SER A 504 -27.99 37.23 -57.39
CA SER A 504 -27.96 37.35 -58.84
C SER A 504 -26.56 37.01 -59.36
N GLY A 505 -26.49 36.14 -60.36
CA GLY A 505 -25.30 35.97 -61.21
C GLY A 505 -25.23 37.00 -62.34
N THR A 506 -26.35 37.67 -62.64
CA THR A 506 -26.43 38.68 -63.70
C THR A 506 -26.04 40.06 -63.14
N ALA A 507 -24.81 40.48 -63.44
CA ALA A 507 -24.27 41.76 -62.98
C ALA A 507 -25.22 42.95 -63.22
N GLY A 508 -25.38 43.79 -62.20
CA GLY A 508 -26.26 44.96 -62.25
C GLY A 508 -27.76 44.67 -62.10
N LYS A 509 -28.24 43.43 -62.26
CA LYS A 509 -29.66 43.09 -62.08
C LYS A 509 -29.91 42.45 -60.72
N GLN A 510 -30.78 43.07 -59.91
CA GLN A 510 -31.22 42.52 -58.61
C GLN A 510 -32.29 41.44 -58.79
N LEU A 511 -32.38 40.52 -57.83
CA LEU A 511 -33.45 39.51 -57.80
C LEU A 511 -34.79 40.14 -57.40
N PRO A 512 -35.91 39.80 -58.06
CA PRO A 512 -37.25 40.10 -57.56
C PRO A 512 -37.48 39.50 -56.16
N GLN A 513 -38.30 40.15 -55.33
CA GLN A 513 -38.64 39.67 -53.99
C GLN A 513 -39.39 38.32 -54.03
N GLU A 514 -39.96 37.98 -55.19
CA GLU A 514 -40.62 36.71 -55.48
C GLU A 514 -39.63 35.55 -55.47
N ILE A 515 -38.40 35.75 -55.97
CA ILE A 515 -37.35 34.73 -55.95
C ILE A 515 -36.86 34.47 -54.52
N GLU A 516 -36.86 35.51 -53.67
CA GLU A 516 -36.52 35.37 -52.24
C GLU A 516 -37.55 34.50 -51.48
N LYS A 517 -38.79 34.37 -52.01
CA LYS A 517 -39.83 33.46 -51.52
C LYS A 517 -39.71 32.03 -52.08
N LEU A 518 -38.93 31.81 -53.14
CA LEU A 518 -38.67 30.48 -53.74
C LEU A 518 -37.55 29.70 -53.05
N LYS A 519 -36.95 30.24 -51.99
CA LYS A 519 -35.93 29.52 -51.21
C LYS A 519 -36.45 28.17 -50.74
N PRO A 520 -35.59 27.13 -50.69
CA PRO A 520 -35.88 25.99 -49.82
C PRO A 520 -36.12 26.50 -48.40
N LYS A 521 -37.02 25.86 -47.67
CA LYS A 521 -37.22 26.14 -46.25
C LYS A 521 -35.89 25.93 -45.53
N ASP A 522 -35.46 26.88 -44.70
CA ASP A 522 -34.26 26.71 -43.89
C ASP A 522 -34.38 25.43 -43.03
N GLU A 523 -33.36 24.59 -43.10
CA GLU A 523 -33.29 23.28 -42.46
C GLU A 523 -32.33 23.32 -41.27
N VAL A 524 -32.32 22.25 -40.49
CA VAL A 524 -31.43 22.10 -39.33
C VAL A 524 -30.75 20.74 -39.41
N SER A 525 -29.42 20.73 -39.38
CA SER A 525 -28.63 19.53 -39.67
C SER A 525 -27.58 19.26 -38.59
N TYR A 526 -27.00 18.06 -38.67
CA TYR A 526 -26.28 17.43 -37.56
C TYR A 526 -24.79 17.39 -37.84
N LYS A 527 -23.98 17.85 -36.87
CA LYS A 527 -22.52 17.80 -36.92
C LYS A 527 -22.01 16.43 -37.39
N GLY A 528 -21.12 16.43 -38.38
CA GLY A 528 -20.51 15.24 -38.98
C GLY A 528 -21.25 14.67 -40.18
N ARG A 529 -22.55 14.97 -40.38
CA ARG A 529 -23.23 14.63 -41.65
C ARG A 529 -22.78 15.55 -42.77
N THR A 530 -22.94 15.07 -44.00
CA THR A 530 -22.84 15.90 -45.21
C THR A 530 -24.19 16.56 -45.46
N ALA A 531 -24.27 17.87 -45.31
CA ALA A 531 -25.39 18.65 -45.83
C ALA A 531 -25.24 18.78 -47.35
N ILE A 532 -26.33 18.53 -48.06
CA ILE A 532 -26.47 18.71 -49.50
C ILE A 532 -27.60 19.73 -49.66
N PRO A 533 -27.43 20.81 -50.44
CA PRO A 533 -28.47 21.83 -50.53
C PRO A 533 -29.68 21.30 -51.30
N THR A 534 -30.86 21.41 -50.68
CA THR A 534 -32.14 21.20 -51.36
C THR A 534 -32.31 22.28 -52.43
N ASP A 535 -32.72 21.91 -53.65
CA ASP A 535 -33.00 22.89 -54.70
C ASP A 535 -34.30 23.69 -54.43
N PRO A 536 -34.44 24.92 -54.97
CA PRO A 536 -35.68 25.67 -54.86
C PRO A 536 -36.87 24.92 -55.48
N ALA A 537 -38.06 25.15 -54.93
CA ALA A 537 -39.30 24.52 -55.39
C ALA A 537 -39.60 24.79 -56.88
N GLU A 538 -39.20 25.96 -57.38
CA GLU A 538 -39.12 26.28 -58.80
C GLU A 538 -37.68 26.66 -59.17
N LYS A 539 -37.14 26.09 -60.25
CA LYS A 539 -35.82 26.45 -60.80
C LYS A 539 -35.86 27.53 -61.86
N THR A 540 -37.05 28.01 -62.22
CA THR A 540 -37.26 29.04 -63.25
C THR A 540 -38.38 29.97 -62.84
N TYR A 541 -38.09 31.26 -62.65
CA TYR A 541 -39.08 32.28 -62.33
C TYR A 541 -39.32 33.18 -63.54
N ALA A 542 -40.53 33.13 -64.11
CA ALA A 542 -40.92 33.96 -65.25
C ALA A 542 -41.32 35.36 -64.77
N ALA A 543 -40.38 36.31 -64.82
CA ALA A 543 -40.67 37.72 -64.68
C ALA A 543 -41.22 38.31 -65.99
N ASN A 544 -41.87 39.48 -65.91
CA ASN A 544 -42.50 40.13 -67.07
C ASN A 544 -41.51 40.46 -68.20
N ASP A 545 -40.22 40.67 -67.90
CA ASP A 545 -39.17 40.94 -68.88
C ASP A 545 -38.40 39.69 -69.35
N GLY A 546 -38.58 38.54 -68.69
CA GLY A 546 -37.87 37.30 -69.01
C GLY A 546 -37.79 36.29 -67.87
N THR A 547 -37.13 35.17 -68.13
CA THR A 547 -37.07 34.04 -67.19
C THR A 547 -35.76 34.09 -66.41
N TRP A 548 -35.85 34.26 -65.09
CA TRP A 548 -34.74 33.91 -64.20
C TRP A 548 -34.60 32.40 -64.12
N ASN A 549 -33.37 31.90 -64.19
CA ASN A 549 -33.04 30.48 -64.17
C ASN A 549 -32.04 30.21 -63.04
N PHE A 550 -32.34 29.23 -62.20
CA PHE A 550 -31.43 28.80 -61.14
C PHE A 550 -30.27 28.01 -61.74
N LYS A 551 -29.04 28.49 -61.52
CA LYS A 551 -27.81 27.84 -62.03
C LYS A 551 -27.15 26.91 -61.00
N GLY A 552 -27.65 26.88 -59.78
CA GLY A 552 -27.19 25.98 -58.72
C GLY A 552 -26.58 26.69 -57.51
N TRP A 553 -26.13 25.88 -56.56
CA TRP A 553 -25.53 26.31 -55.30
C TRP A 553 -24.02 26.50 -55.41
N ASP A 554 -23.48 27.40 -54.59
CA ASP A 554 -22.04 27.66 -54.49
C ASP A 554 -21.19 26.46 -54.02
N LYS A 555 -21.83 25.48 -53.37
CA LYS A 555 -21.22 24.24 -52.88
C LYS A 555 -22.20 23.09 -53.12
N GLN A 556 -21.75 22.00 -53.74
CA GLN A 556 -22.59 20.80 -53.94
C GLN A 556 -22.84 20.03 -52.63
N SER A 557 -21.95 20.17 -51.64
CA SER A 557 -22.17 19.69 -50.28
C SER A 557 -21.21 20.35 -49.29
N VAL A 558 -21.49 20.22 -47.99
CA VAL A 558 -20.62 20.66 -46.88
C VAL A 558 -20.72 19.62 -45.76
N GLN A 559 -19.59 19.19 -45.19
CA GLN A 559 -19.65 18.44 -43.93
C GLN A 559 -19.96 19.40 -42.78
N VAL A 560 -21.06 19.15 -42.07
CA VAL A 560 -21.60 20.02 -41.03
C VAL A 560 -20.66 20.06 -39.82
N GLY A 561 -20.22 21.26 -39.44
CA GLY A 561 -19.28 21.50 -38.35
C GLY A 561 -19.96 21.83 -37.01
N THR A 562 -19.42 22.82 -36.30
CA THR A 562 -20.03 23.45 -35.11
C THR A 562 -20.63 24.83 -35.41
N GLU A 563 -20.64 25.22 -36.67
CA GLU A 563 -21.12 26.52 -37.17
C GLU A 563 -22.24 26.31 -38.18
N ASN A 564 -23.11 27.30 -38.33
CA ASN A 564 -24.23 27.26 -39.27
C ASN A 564 -23.72 27.18 -40.72
N VAL A 565 -24.34 26.30 -41.51
CA VAL A 565 -23.97 26.08 -42.91
C VAL A 565 -24.83 26.99 -43.79
N VAL A 566 -24.19 27.77 -44.65
CA VAL A 566 -24.88 28.64 -45.61
C VAL A 566 -24.59 28.18 -47.03
N PHE A 567 -25.65 27.86 -47.77
CA PHE A 567 -25.60 27.62 -49.20
C PHE A 567 -26.11 28.87 -49.94
N THR A 568 -25.33 29.32 -50.92
CA THR A 568 -25.60 30.54 -51.69
C THR A 568 -25.91 30.20 -53.13
N GLY A 569 -27.21 30.13 -53.45
CA GLY A 569 -27.72 29.79 -54.77
C GLY A 569 -27.61 30.95 -55.75
N THR A 570 -27.22 30.67 -56.98
CA THR A 570 -27.02 31.69 -58.02
C THR A 570 -28.14 31.60 -59.06
N TRP A 571 -28.85 32.73 -59.24
CA TRP A 571 -29.88 32.89 -60.26
C TRP A 571 -29.38 33.78 -61.39
N GLU A 572 -29.51 33.35 -62.64
CA GLU A 572 -29.17 34.14 -63.83
C GLU A 572 -30.41 34.46 -64.66
N PHE A 573 -30.45 35.66 -65.22
CA PHE A 573 -31.58 36.14 -66.01
C PHE A 573 -31.42 35.85 -67.52
N THR A 574 -32.39 35.14 -68.08
CA THR A 574 -32.49 34.81 -69.52
C THR A 574 -33.72 35.52 -70.12
N PRO A 575 -33.55 36.60 -70.90
CA PRO A 575 -34.67 37.38 -71.42
C PRO A 575 -35.56 36.58 -72.41
N LYS A 576 -36.87 36.82 -72.37
CA LYS A 576 -37.85 36.16 -73.27
C LYS A 576 -37.63 36.61 -74.73
N ALA A 577 -37.86 35.70 -75.68
CA ALA A 577 -37.73 35.99 -77.11
C ALA A 577 -38.99 36.63 -77.70
N THR A 578 -38.78 37.64 -78.55
CA THR A 578 -39.77 38.36 -79.37
C THR A 578 -39.05 38.83 -80.64
N LYS A 579 -39.78 39.29 -81.68
CA LYS A 579 -39.14 40.18 -82.66
C LYS A 579 -38.74 41.45 -81.91
N LYS A 580 -37.46 41.79 -81.96
CA LYS A 580 -36.90 42.94 -81.25
C LYS A 580 -36.10 43.81 -82.19
N TYR A 581 -36.42 45.10 -82.14
CA TYR A 581 -35.81 46.15 -82.92
C TYR A 581 -34.79 46.91 -82.07
N ASP A 582 -33.77 47.43 -82.73
CA ASP A 582 -32.64 48.09 -82.08
C ASP A 582 -32.99 49.51 -81.68
N VAL A 583 -32.80 49.80 -80.39
CA VAL A 583 -32.77 51.17 -79.87
C VAL A 583 -31.33 51.66 -79.96
N ASN A 584 -31.07 52.39 -81.03
CA ASN A 584 -29.80 53.02 -81.34
C ASN A 584 -29.68 54.38 -80.65
N TYR A 585 -28.43 54.77 -80.38
CA TYR A 585 -28.07 56.08 -79.86
C TYR A 585 -26.86 56.60 -80.64
N LYS A 586 -26.84 57.90 -80.96
CA LYS A 586 -25.72 58.56 -81.66
C LYS A 586 -25.36 59.86 -80.95
N PHE A 587 -24.07 60.24 -80.96
CA PHE A 587 -23.60 61.52 -80.42
C PHE A 587 -23.05 62.42 -81.52
N VAL A 588 -23.22 63.73 -81.33
CA VAL A 588 -22.70 64.80 -82.22
C VAL A 588 -22.07 65.93 -81.40
N ALA A 589 -21.00 66.53 -81.93
CA ALA A 589 -20.42 67.75 -81.40
C ALA A 589 -21.16 69.00 -81.91
N LYS A 590 -21.21 70.05 -81.11
CA LYS A 590 -21.82 71.35 -81.44
C LYS A 590 -20.90 72.49 -81.01
N GLY A 591 -20.85 73.56 -81.80
CA GLY A 591 -20.08 74.77 -81.50
C GLY A 591 -18.55 74.63 -81.59
N THR A 592 -18.03 73.51 -82.08
CA THR A 592 -16.58 73.25 -82.23
C THR A 592 -16.34 72.28 -83.37
N THR A 593 -15.20 72.42 -84.05
CA THR A 593 -14.71 71.50 -85.09
C THR A 593 -13.86 70.34 -84.53
N LYS A 594 -13.58 70.34 -83.22
CA LYS A 594 -12.95 69.18 -82.55
C LYS A 594 -13.92 68.00 -82.60
N GLU A 595 -13.42 66.82 -82.96
CA GLU A 595 -14.19 65.58 -82.84
C GLU A 595 -14.48 65.24 -81.38
N LEU A 596 -15.54 64.45 -81.16
CA LEU A 596 -15.79 63.86 -79.85
C LEU A 596 -14.70 62.81 -79.56
N PRO A 597 -13.94 62.92 -78.45
CA PRO A 597 -12.96 61.90 -78.07
C PRO A 597 -13.65 60.56 -77.80
N ASP A 598 -12.93 59.47 -77.97
CA ASP A 598 -13.55 58.14 -77.95
C ASP A 598 -14.17 57.78 -76.60
N ASN A 599 -13.69 58.37 -75.49
CA ASN A 599 -14.33 58.21 -74.18
C ASN A 599 -15.75 58.85 -74.12
N VAL A 600 -16.02 59.90 -74.90
CA VAL A 600 -17.38 60.42 -75.13
C VAL A 600 -18.16 59.47 -76.04
N LYS A 601 -17.54 58.97 -77.12
CA LYS A 601 -18.19 58.01 -78.04
C LYS A 601 -18.62 56.72 -77.32
N THR A 602 -17.81 56.20 -76.38
CA THR A 602 -18.14 55.00 -75.57
C THR A 602 -19.21 55.22 -74.52
N LEU A 603 -19.60 56.46 -74.21
CA LEU A 603 -20.71 56.75 -73.30
C LEU A 603 -22.08 56.70 -73.99
N LEU A 604 -22.13 56.34 -75.28
CA LEU A 604 -23.41 56.02 -75.92
C LEU A 604 -24.15 54.94 -75.11
N PRO A 605 -25.43 55.15 -74.75
CA PRO A 605 -26.21 54.17 -74.01
C PRO A 605 -26.17 52.81 -74.70
N PRO A 606 -26.03 51.70 -73.94
CA PRO A 606 -25.78 50.39 -74.52
C PRO A 606 -26.91 50.00 -75.47
N HIS A 607 -26.51 49.70 -76.71
CA HIS A 607 -27.37 49.24 -77.79
C HIS A 607 -28.27 48.10 -77.33
N ARG A 608 -29.60 48.31 -77.34
CA ARG A 608 -30.56 47.38 -76.77
C ARG A 608 -31.69 47.03 -77.73
N LYS A 609 -31.99 45.73 -77.82
CA LYS A 609 -33.13 45.19 -78.55
C LYS A 609 -34.38 45.18 -77.67
N VAL A 610 -35.38 45.99 -78.00
CA VAL A 610 -36.69 46.01 -77.32
C VAL A 610 -37.77 45.39 -78.21
N ALA A 611 -38.87 44.92 -77.63
CA ALA A 611 -39.96 44.33 -78.41
C ALA A 611 -40.68 45.38 -79.27
N ASP A 612 -41.33 44.93 -80.34
CA ASP A 612 -42.22 45.79 -81.14
C ASP A 612 -43.32 46.44 -80.29
N GLY A 613 -43.78 47.63 -80.69
CA GLY A 613 -44.76 48.43 -79.94
C GLY A 613 -44.23 49.06 -78.63
N THR A 614 -42.96 48.86 -78.24
CA THR A 614 -42.42 49.44 -77.01
C THR A 614 -42.18 50.94 -77.17
N THR A 615 -42.86 51.78 -76.37
CA THR A 615 -42.47 53.19 -76.20
C THR A 615 -41.19 53.28 -75.39
N VAL A 616 -40.15 53.85 -75.99
CA VAL A 616 -38.82 53.96 -75.38
C VAL A 616 -38.54 55.41 -75.06
N LYS A 617 -38.39 55.74 -73.78
CA LYS A 617 -37.81 57.02 -73.37
C LYS A 617 -36.32 57.06 -73.74
N ALA A 618 -35.87 58.22 -74.22
CA ALA A 618 -34.46 58.50 -74.44
C ALA A 618 -33.69 58.22 -73.14
N SER A 619 -32.45 57.74 -73.26
CA SER A 619 -31.69 57.32 -72.09
C SER A 619 -31.48 58.49 -71.15
N SER A 620 -31.85 58.37 -69.87
CA SER A 620 -31.67 59.42 -68.86
C SER A 620 -30.18 59.66 -68.63
N PHE A 621 -29.58 60.55 -69.43
CA PHE A 621 -28.14 60.58 -69.61
C PHE A 621 -27.42 61.27 -68.45
N ILE A 622 -26.69 60.46 -67.69
CA ILE A 622 -26.18 60.83 -66.36
C ILE A 622 -24.86 61.60 -66.45
N ALA A 623 -23.99 61.23 -67.41
CA ALA A 623 -22.64 61.77 -67.54
C ALA A 623 -22.62 63.15 -68.21
N LYS A 624 -23.22 64.16 -67.55
CA LYS A 624 -23.33 65.54 -68.07
C LYS A 624 -22.00 66.18 -68.47
N LYS A 625 -20.85 65.65 -68.02
CA LYS A 625 -19.50 66.12 -68.36
C LYS A 625 -18.48 64.96 -68.46
N VAL A 626 -17.51 65.09 -69.36
CA VAL A 626 -16.47 64.10 -69.67
C VAL A 626 -15.15 64.79 -69.97
N THR A 627 -14.03 64.33 -69.40
CA THR A 627 -12.71 64.92 -69.65
C THR A 627 -12.15 64.52 -71.01
N ASP A 628 -11.79 65.50 -71.83
CA ASP A 628 -10.93 65.33 -73.00
C ASP A 628 -9.48 65.37 -72.53
N VAL A 629 -8.73 64.29 -72.72
CA VAL A 629 -7.33 64.21 -72.26
C VAL A 629 -6.39 64.94 -73.21
N ASP A 630 -6.70 65.03 -74.50
CA ASP A 630 -5.76 65.49 -75.54
C ASP A 630 -5.87 66.98 -75.88
N ASN A 631 -7.07 67.52 -75.69
CA ASN A 631 -7.33 68.95 -75.66
C ASN A 631 -7.26 69.55 -74.24
N ASP A 632 -6.94 68.73 -73.21
CA ASP A 632 -7.07 68.98 -71.77
C ASP A 632 -8.28 69.87 -71.42
N GLY A 633 -9.44 69.24 -71.30
CA GLY A 633 -10.67 69.95 -71.02
C GLY A 633 -11.83 69.03 -70.72
N VAL A 634 -13.04 69.54 -70.87
CA VAL A 634 -14.28 68.89 -70.47
C VAL A 634 -15.35 69.11 -71.53
N TRP A 635 -15.77 68.04 -72.18
CA TRP A 635 -17.01 67.98 -72.95
C TRP A 635 -18.21 67.96 -71.99
N SER A 636 -19.32 68.58 -72.39
CA SER A 636 -20.56 68.71 -71.63
C SER A 636 -21.75 68.30 -72.51
N PHE A 637 -22.68 67.51 -71.97
CA PHE A 637 -23.87 67.06 -72.71
C PHE A 637 -25.01 68.06 -72.57
N GLU A 638 -25.62 68.45 -73.69
CA GLU A 638 -26.76 69.36 -73.72
C GLU A 638 -28.10 68.63 -73.61
N GLY A 639 -28.26 67.48 -74.28
CA GLY A 639 -29.51 66.73 -74.34
C GLY A 639 -29.64 65.82 -75.57
N TRP A 640 -30.76 65.10 -75.63
CA TRP A 640 -31.20 64.31 -76.80
C TRP A 640 -32.13 65.12 -77.70
N ASP A 641 -32.28 64.69 -78.96
CA ASP A 641 -33.19 65.27 -79.96
C ASP A 641 -34.68 65.08 -79.61
N LYS A 642 -35.01 64.03 -78.85
CA LYS A 642 -36.38 63.70 -78.40
C LYS A 642 -36.34 63.12 -76.98
N GLU A 643 -37.43 63.27 -76.23
CA GLU A 643 -37.57 62.66 -74.90
C GLU A 643 -38.03 61.19 -74.96
N GLU A 644 -38.82 60.81 -75.95
CA GLU A 644 -39.21 59.41 -76.21
C GLU A 644 -39.55 59.14 -77.68
N GLN A 645 -39.54 57.87 -78.07
CA GLN A 645 -39.93 57.40 -79.39
C GLN A 645 -40.40 55.92 -79.29
N THR A 646 -41.47 55.57 -79.98
CA THR A 646 -42.04 54.21 -79.98
C THR A 646 -41.49 53.36 -81.12
N VAL A 647 -41.13 52.12 -80.81
CA VAL A 647 -40.82 51.10 -81.82
C VAL A 647 -42.09 50.67 -82.52
N ASN A 648 -42.10 50.72 -83.85
CA ASN A 648 -43.22 50.30 -84.69
C ASN A 648 -42.69 49.64 -85.97
N GLY A 649 -42.41 48.34 -85.90
CA GLY A 649 -41.93 47.53 -87.02
C GLY A 649 -40.50 47.80 -87.51
N ALA A 650 -39.77 48.75 -86.91
CA ALA A 650 -38.41 49.16 -87.30
C ALA A 650 -37.58 49.69 -86.13
N ASP A 651 -36.26 49.71 -86.32
CA ASP A 651 -35.26 50.24 -85.38
C ASP A 651 -35.41 51.76 -85.18
N ILE A 652 -35.16 52.24 -83.96
CA ILE A 652 -35.29 53.66 -83.58
C ILE A 652 -33.95 54.24 -83.14
N THR A 653 -33.71 55.53 -83.37
CA THR A 653 -32.46 56.21 -83.00
C THR A 653 -32.72 57.53 -82.28
N PHE A 654 -32.00 57.76 -81.18
CA PHE A 654 -31.90 59.07 -80.51
C PHE A 654 -30.52 59.69 -80.76
N VAL A 655 -30.47 61.02 -80.93
CA VAL A 655 -29.24 61.78 -81.22
C VAL A 655 -28.95 62.78 -80.11
N GLY A 656 -27.79 62.66 -79.48
CA GLY A 656 -27.39 63.44 -78.31
C GLY A 656 -26.26 64.43 -78.62
N THR A 657 -26.30 65.62 -78.02
CA THR A 657 -25.44 66.75 -78.41
C THR A 657 -24.44 67.14 -77.31
N TRP A 658 -23.18 67.42 -77.68
CA TRP A 658 -22.08 67.77 -76.78
C TRP A 658 -21.34 69.07 -77.15
N THR A 659 -20.85 69.82 -76.15
CA THR A 659 -20.05 71.06 -76.29
C THR A 659 -18.79 71.03 -75.41
N PHE A 660 -17.72 71.79 -75.73
CA PHE A 660 -16.39 71.64 -75.09
C PHE A 660 -15.90 72.88 -74.32
N LYS A 661 -15.18 72.68 -73.20
CA LYS A 661 -14.45 73.73 -72.45
C LYS A 661 -13.08 73.24 -71.95
N ALA A 662 -12.00 73.95 -72.29
CA ALA A 662 -10.64 73.62 -71.83
C ALA A 662 -10.42 73.81 -70.31
N LYS A 663 -9.41 73.12 -69.78
CA LYS A 663 -8.83 73.28 -68.43
C LYS A 663 -7.52 74.07 -68.53
N THR A 664 -7.07 74.59 -67.39
CA THR A 664 -5.95 75.52 -67.26
C THR A 664 -4.98 75.13 -66.15
N TYR A 665 -3.81 75.77 -66.19
CA TYR A 665 -2.58 75.45 -65.46
C TYR A 665 -1.92 76.69 -64.88
N GLU A 666 -0.86 76.44 -64.12
CA GLU A 666 -0.09 77.38 -63.34
C GLU A 666 1.40 77.37 -63.72
N ALA A 667 2.16 78.31 -63.16
CA ALA A 667 3.62 78.36 -63.34
C ALA A 667 4.31 78.72 -62.02
N PHE A 668 5.11 77.79 -61.52
CA PHE A 668 5.67 77.73 -60.18
C PHE A 668 7.13 78.17 -60.10
N HIS A 669 7.56 78.65 -58.93
CA HIS A 669 8.91 79.13 -58.68
C HIS A 669 9.56 78.39 -57.50
N LYS A 670 10.89 78.19 -57.52
CA LYS A 670 11.70 77.68 -56.39
C LYS A 670 13.12 78.23 -56.40
N PHE A 671 13.88 78.06 -55.31
CA PHE A 671 15.32 78.38 -55.27
C PHE A 671 16.22 77.15 -55.08
N GLU A 672 17.46 77.24 -55.59
CA GLU A 672 18.50 76.21 -55.52
C GLU A 672 19.90 76.80 -55.21
N SER A 673 20.76 76.00 -54.57
CA SER A 673 22.16 76.35 -54.24
C SER A 673 23.14 75.86 -55.32
N LEU A 674 24.13 76.69 -55.64
CA LEU A 674 25.25 76.38 -56.54
C LEU A 674 26.54 76.01 -55.79
N THR A 675 26.73 76.49 -54.55
CA THR A 675 27.90 76.07 -53.76
C THR A 675 27.68 74.64 -53.29
N LYS A 676 28.41 73.72 -53.94
CA LYS A 676 28.34 72.28 -53.71
C LYS A 676 28.51 71.94 -52.23
N GLY A 677 27.47 71.36 -51.63
CA GLY A 677 27.44 70.99 -50.21
C GLY A 677 26.70 71.97 -49.28
N LYS A 678 26.26 73.13 -49.77
CA LYS A 678 25.60 74.17 -48.95
C LYS A 678 24.11 74.33 -49.27
N LYS A 679 23.32 74.61 -48.22
CA LYS A 679 21.85 74.76 -48.27
C LYS A 679 21.43 76.21 -48.02
N LEU A 680 20.45 76.68 -48.78
CA LEU A 680 19.93 78.06 -48.69
C LEU A 680 19.38 78.38 -47.29
N PRO A 681 19.63 79.58 -46.75
CA PRO A 681 19.08 80.02 -45.48
C PRO A 681 17.64 80.51 -45.64
N ALA A 682 16.92 80.62 -44.53
CA ALA A 682 15.52 81.07 -44.52
C ALA A 682 15.34 82.44 -45.21
N ASP A 683 16.28 83.36 -45.04
CA ASP A 683 16.20 84.72 -45.62
C ASP A 683 16.53 84.79 -47.12
N VAL A 684 17.09 83.72 -47.71
CA VAL A 684 17.05 83.52 -49.16
C VAL A 684 15.67 83.02 -49.59
N LEU A 685 15.16 81.99 -48.90
CA LEU A 685 13.91 81.31 -49.27
C LEU A 685 12.67 82.23 -49.21
N LYS A 686 12.70 83.28 -48.38
CA LYS A 686 11.65 84.32 -48.30
C LYS A 686 11.49 85.17 -49.57
N ARG A 687 12.47 85.18 -50.49
CA ARG A 687 12.53 86.12 -51.64
C ARG A 687 11.84 85.61 -52.91
N LEU A 688 11.05 84.53 -52.80
CA LEU A 688 10.55 83.77 -53.94
C LEU A 688 9.31 84.45 -54.60
N PRO A 689 9.19 84.50 -55.94
CA PRO A 689 7.99 85.02 -56.60
C PRO A 689 6.73 84.20 -56.30
N ALA A 690 5.58 84.84 -56.51
CA ALA A 690 4.29 84.16 -56.55
C ALA A 690 3.96 83.59 -57.93
N ASP A 691 3.14 82.53 -57.93
CA ASP A 691 2.93 81.67 -59.09
C ASP A 691 1.80 82.15 -60.01
N LYS A 692 1.99 82.00 -61.33
CA LYS A 692 0.99 82.42 -62.35
C LYS A 692 -0.06 81.34 -62.53
N LYS A 693 -1.25 81.69 -63.04
CA LYS A 693 -2.41 80.78 -63.14
C LYS A 693 -3.21 81.03 -64.43
N ASN A 694 -4.12 80.10 -64.75
CA ASN A 694 -5.07 80.14 -65.87
C ASN A 694 -4.50 79.96 -67.30
N ILE A 695 -3.33 79.35 -67.46
CA ILE A 695 -2.69 79.08 -68.77
C ILE A 695 -3.25 77.79 -69.39
N VAL A 696 -3.60 77.72 -70.69
CA VAL A 696 -4.12 76.47 -71.29
C VAL A 696 -3.01 75.51 -71.73
N HIS A 697 -3.34 74.22 -71.87
CA HIS A 697 -2.40 73.25 -72.44
C HIS A 697 -1.94 73.69 -73.86
N LYS A 698 -0.61 73.68 -74.06
CA LYS A 698 0.16 74.11 -75.25
C LYS A 698 0.50 75.61 -75.32
N GLU A 699 0.17 76.40 -74.28
CA GLU A 699 0.56 77.82 -74.14
C GLU A 699 1.91 78.02 -73.41
N VAL A 700 2.53 79.21 -73.48
CA VAL A 700 3.94 79.47 -73.08
C VAL A 700 4.07 80.59 -72.02
N VAL A 701 4.94 80.40 -71.02
CA VAL A 701 5.01 81.19 -69.76
C VAL A 701 6.45 81.60 -69.38
N MET A 702 6.60 82.57 -68.45
CA MET A 702 7.85 83.26 -68.04
C MET A 702 7.95 83.46 -66.50
N PRO A 703 9.16 83.51 -65.89
CA PRO A 703 9.44 83.33 -64.45
C PRO A 703 9.22 84.50 -63.46
N GLY A 704 8.87 85.71 -63.93
CA GLY A 704 8.58 86.84 -63.02
C GLY A 704 9.75 87.38 -62.17
N ASP A 705 9.42 88.25 -61.21
CA ASP A 705 10.36 89.15 -60.53
C ASP A 705 10.42 88.98 -59.00
N MET A 706 11.55 89.42 -58.42
CA MET A 706 11.94 89.21 -57.02
C MET A 706 13.10 90.14 -56.60
N ASP A 707 13.33 90.29 -55.28
CA ASP A 707 14.52 90.97 -54.72
C ASP A 707 15.73 90.01 -54.66
N LYS A 708 16.82 90.43 -55.32
CA LYS A 708 18.00 89.63 -55.68
C LYS A 708 19.23 89.93 -54.80
N SER A 709 19.07 90.70 -53.73
CA SER A 709 20.16 91.12 -52.83
C SER A 709 20.72 89.99 -51.93
N ASP A 710 21.98 90.14 -51.49
CA ASP A 710 22.72 89.12 -50.73
C ASP A 710 22.17 88.84 -49.32
N VAL A 711 22.49 87.68 -48.77
CA VAL A 711 22.00 87.18 -47.46
C VAL A 711 23.13 86.52 -46.67
N LYS A 712 23.28 86.80 -45.37
CA LYS A 712 24.26 86.14 -44.50
C LYS A 712 23.63 85.00 -43.70
N ASP A 713 24.38 83.92 -43.48
CA ASP A 713 24.09 82.94 -42.41
C ASP A 713 25.26 82.88 -41.41
N GLY A 714 25.08 82.18 -40.29
CA GLY A 714 26.06 82.17 -39.20
C GLY A 714 27.47 81.71 -39.56
N ASN A 715 27.64 81.02 -40.71
CA ASN A 715 28.92 80.53 -41.19
C ASN A 715 29.36 81.21 -42.51
N GLY A 716 28.61 82.16 -43.07
CA GLY A 716 28.88 82.66 -44.43
C GLY A 716 27.89 83.64 -45.07
N MET A 717 27.94 83.77 -46.41
CA MET A 717 27.12 84.72 -47.19
C MET A 717 26.72 84.16 -48.56
N TRP A 718 25.51 84.53 -49.02
CA TRP A 718 24.76 83.99 -50.16
C TRP A 718 24.38 85.06 -51.21
N THR A 719 24.52 84.74 -52.52
CA THR A 719 24.28 85.66 -53.66
C THR A 719 23.47 85.04 -54.81
N PHE A 720 22.49 85.76 -55.38
CA PHE A 720 21.63 85.28 -56.49
C PHE A 720 22.30 85.32 -57.88
N LYS A 721 21.85 84.45 -58.80
CA LYS A 721 22.41 84.29 -60.16
C LYS A 721 21.40 84.26 -61.32
N GLY A 722 20.09 84.06 -61.06
CA GLY A 722 19.05 84.02 -62.12
C GLY A 722 18.23 82.73 -62.18
N TRP A 723 17.25 82.71 -63.10
CA TRP A 723 16.24 81.65 -63.28
C TRP A 723 16.67 80.53 -64.25
N THR A 724 16.05 79.36 -64.13
CA THR A 724 16.18 78.25 -65.08
C THR A 724 14.88 77.43 -65.10
N PRO A 725 14.22 77.21 -66.25
CA PRO A 725 14.49 77.83 -67.56
C PRO A 725 14.15 79.34 -67.56
N GLU A 726 14.35 80.01 -68.70
CA GLU A 726 13.92 81.40 -68.88
C GLU A 726 12.45 81.51 -69.35
N LYS A 727 11.92 80.46 -69.98
CA LYS A 727 10.52 80.31 -70.40
C LYS A 727 10.16 78.83 -70.53
N ALA A 728 8.87 78.49 -70.46
CA ALA A 728 8.40 77.10 -70.52
C ALA A 728 6.99 76.98 -71.15
N THR A 729 6.69 75.84 -71.78
CA THR A 729 5.39 75.54 -72.41
C THR A 729 4.59 74.56 -71.56
N VAL A 730 3.31 74.85 -71.31
CA VAL A 730 2.41 74.03 -70.47
C VAL A 730 2.03 72.72 -71.19
N ASN A 731 2.57 71.61 -70.71
CA ASN A 731 2.38 70.28 -71.32
C ASN A 731 1.53 69.35 -70.44
N LYS A 732 0.26 69.73 -70.25
CA LYS A 732 -0.69 69.07 -69.34
C LYS A 732 -0.27 69.05 -67.86
N ASP A 733 0.72 69.84 -67.49
CA ASP A 733 1.25 70.01 -66.13
C ASP A 733 1.76 71.46 -65.96
N ASP A 734 1.89 71.89 -64.71
CA ASP A 734 2.32 73.23 -64.33
C ASP A 734 3.83 73.41 -64.59
N VAL A 735 4.27 74.62 -64.97
CA VAL A 735 5.67 74.82 -65.41
C VAL A 735 6.55 75.45 -64.32
N TYR A 736 7.71 74.85 -64.05
CA TYR A 736 8.56 75.21 -62.91
C TYR A 736 9.82 76.00 -63.28
N PHE A 737 10.08 77.06 -62.53
CA PHE A 737 11.24 77.94 -62.65
C PHE A 737 12.13 77.87 -61.39
N THR A 738 13.45 77.75 -61.57
CA THR A 738 14.43 77.55 -60.49
C THR A 738 15.45 78.69 -60.44
N GLY A 739 15.45 79.49 -59.37
CA GLY A 739 16.36 80.61 -59.15
C GLY A 739 17.60 80.20 -58.34
N ARG A 740 18.80 80.56 -58.79
CA ARG A 740 20.06 79.95 -58.31
C ARG A 740 20.86 80.90 -57.41
N TRP A 741 21.47 80.39 -56.33
CA TRP A 741 22.20 81.17 -55.31
C TRP A 741 23.56 80.52 -54.91
N GLU A 742 24.58 81.29 -54.48
CA GLU A 742 25.97 80.83 -54.24
C GLU A 742 26.58 81.31 -52.89
N TYR A 743 27.47 80.53 -52.24
CA TYR A 743 27.96 80.69 -50.84
C TYR A 743 29.49 80.56 -50.58
N LYS A 744 29.98 81.08 -49.43
CA LYS A 744 31.36 80.94 -48.86
C LYS A 744 31.34 80.72 -47.32
N GLU A 745 32.32 80.01 -46.70
CA GLU A 745 32.17 79.27 -45.41
C GLU A 745 33.24 79.47 -44.28
N ASN A 746 32.83 79.27 -43.00
CA ASN A 746 33.62 78.79 -41.84
C ASN A 746 33.21 77.35 -41.36
N GLN A 747 34.16 76.50 -40.91
CA GLN A 747 34.19 74.99 -40.88
C GLN A 747 34.00 74.32 -39.47
N VAL A 748 33.89 73.01 -39.12
CA VAL A 748 33.71 71.58 -39.64
C VAL A 748 33.25 70.66 -38.44
N ASN A 749 33.26 69.30 -38.25
CA ASN A 749 33.77 68.03 -38.89
C ASN A 749 33.04 66.74 -38.30
N PRO A 750 33.18 65.47 -38.81
CA PRO A 750 32.35 64.27 -38.45
C PRO A 750 33.08 62.98 -37.87
N PRO A 751 32.77 61.69 -38.22
CA PRO A 751 31.89 60.66 -37.56
C PRO A 751 32.58 59.47 -36.78
N LYS A 752 31.86 58.36 -36.39
CA LYS A 752 32.23 57.38 -35.29
C LYS A 752 32.21 55.83 -35.57
N LYS A 753 32.68 55.01 -34.59
CA LYS A 753 32.93 53.52 -34.58
C LYS A 753 32.14 52.71 -33.49
N THR A 754 32.33 51.36 -33.37
CA THR A 754 31.71 50.44 -32.36
C THR A 754 32.62 49.25 -31.90
N PHE A 755 32.35 48.62 -30.72
CA PHE A 755 33.11 47.50 -30.08
C PHE A 755 32.25 46.57 -29.17
N LYS A 756 32.79 45.45 -28.61
CA LYS A 756 32.05 44.39 -27.85
C LYS A 756 32.17 44.42 -26.31
N VAL A 757 31.36 43.58 -25.64
CA VAL A 757 31.29 43.42 -24.15
C VAL A 757 31.14 41.94 -23.75
N VAL A 758 31.86 41.47 -22.71
CA VAL A 758 31.88 40.06 -22.23
C VAL A 758 31.94 39.93 -20.68
N HIS A 759 31.78 38.71 -20.12
CA HIS A 759 31.59 38.49 -18.66
C HIS A 759 32.41 37.32 -18.05
N LYS A 760 32.71 37.37 -16.74
CA LYS A 760 33.42 36.33 -15.95
C LYS A 760 32.94 36.27 -14.48
N PHE A 761 33.09 35.13 -13.79
CA PHE A 761 32.87 35.00 -12.33
C PHE A 761 34.13 34.53 -11.57
N VAL A 762 34.25 34.90 -10.29
CA VAL A 762 35.32 34.52 -9.36
C VAL A 762 34.82 34.32 -7.91
N SER A 763 35.58 33.58 -7.10
CA SER A 763 35.32 33.41 -5.66
C SER A 763 35.98 34.53 -4.83
N GLY A 764 35.22 35.08 -3.88
CA GLY A 764 35.68 36.01 -2.84
C GLY A 764 35.98 35.35 -1.49
N THR A 765 35.67 34.06 -1.29
CA THR A 765 36.03 33.34 -0.07
C THR A 765 37.36 32.61 -0.27
N LYS A 766 38.42 33.13 0.34
CA LYS A 766 39.79 32.63 0.21
C LYS A 766 39.88 31.14 0.60
N GLY A 767 40.32 30.30 -0.34
CA GLY A 767 40.45 28.85 -0.14
C GLY A 767 39.22 28.02 -0.54
N MET A 768 38.17 28.64 -1.11
CA MET A 768 37.00 27.95 -1.65
C MET A 768 36.81 28.30 -3.12
N ASP A 769 36.85 27.29 -4.00
CA ASP A 769 36.54 27.44 -5.43
C ASP A 769 35.02 27.49 -5.69
N LEU A 770 34.60 28.09 -6.80
CA LEU A 770 33.18 28.18 -7.19
C LEU A 770 32.60 26.80 -7.57
N ASP A 771 31.42 26.46 -7.03
CA ASP A 771 30.60 25.33 -7.52
C ASP A 771 30.24 25.56 -9.00
N GLU A 772 30.29 24.52 -9.84
CA GLU A 772 29.95 24.62 -11.27
C GLU A 772 28.58 25.26 -11.56
N LYS A 773 27.62 25.11 -10.64
CA LYS A 773 26.28 25.70 -10.74
C LYS A 773 26.31 27.23 -10.70
N ILE A 774 27.38 27.82 -10.20
CA ILE A 774 27.66 29.27 -10.27
C ILE A 774 28.18 29.63 -11.66
N MET A 775 29.19 28.90 -12.16
CA MET A 775 29.79 29.16 -13.48
C MET A 775 28.77 29.06 -14.62
N LYS A 776 27.79 28.17 -14.51
CA LYS A 776 26.69 27.98 -15.48
C LYS A 776 25.65 29.12 -15.50
N ARG A 777 25.85 30.23 -14.75
CA ARG A 777 24.94 31.40 -14.69
C ARG A 777 25.50 32.69 -15.32
N LEU A 778 26.58 32.61 -16.11
CA LEU A 778 27.20 33.79 -16.74
C LEU A 778 26.32 34.45 -17.83
N PRO A 779 26.27 35.81 -17.93
CA PRO A 779 25.58 36.50 -19.01
C PRO A 779 26.30 36.38 -20.37
N GLY A 780 25.53 36.51 -21.46
CA GLY A 780 26.04 36.54 -22.83
C GLY A 780 26.73 37.87 -23.22
N ASN A 781 27.29 37.90 -24.44
CA ASN A 781 28.09 39.02 -24.95
C ASN A 781 27.26 40.08 -25.71
N GLN A 782 27.72 41.33 -25.77
CA GLN A 782 27.01 42.48 -26.39
C GLN A 782 27.93 43.34 -27.28
N THR A 783 27.38 44.38 -27.93
CA THR A 783 28.12 45.32 -28.82
C THR A 783 27.57 46.76 -28.69
N VAL A 784 28.43 47.78 -28.65
CA VAL A 784 28.13 49.19 -28.27
C VAL A 784 29.02 50.20 -29.05
N GLU A 785 28.57 51.45 -29.24
CA GLU A 785 29.33 52.48 -29.97
C GLU A 785 30.53 53.06 -29.19
N ASP A 786 31.52 53.55 -29.93
CA ASP A 786 32.76 54.13 -29.41
C ASP A 786 32.50 55.45 -28.66
N GLY A 787 32.94 55.48 -27.40
CA GLY A 787 32.71 56.55 -26.44
C GLY A 787 31.40 56.45 -25.64
N LYS A 788 30.53 55.45 -25.88
CA LYS A 788 29.34 55.15 -25.06
C LYS A 788 29.71 54.26 -23.86
N THR A 789 28.73 53.98 -22.99
CA THR A 789 28.90 53.15 -21.80
C THR A 789 28.12 51.84 -21.93
N ALA A 790 28.75 50.72 -21.56
CA ALA A 790 28.14 49.40 -21.46
C ALA A 790 27.85 49.02 -19.99
N MET A 791 26.99 48.03 -19.77
CA MET A 791 26.57 47.55 -18.45
C MET A 791 26.69 46.01 -18.38
N PRO A 792 26.88 45.40 -17.19
CA PRO A 792 27.24 43.98 -17.03
C PRO A 792 26.10 42.96 -17.24
N GLY A 793 24.91 43.43 -17.66
CA GLY A 793 23.74 42.59 -17.90
C GLY A 793 23.13 41.93 -16.65
N ASP A 794 21.98 41.30 -16.86
CA ASP A 794 21.23 40.59 -15.82
C ASP A 794 21.33 39.07 -15.94
N PHE A 795 21.29 38.41 -14.78
CA PHE A 795 21.35 36.97 -14.61
C PHE A 795 20.73 36.57 -13.26
N ASN A 796 20.54 35.27 -13.02
CA ASN A 796 19.99 34.77 -11.75
C ASN A 796 21.01 34.86 -10.59
N LYS A 797 20.78 35.82 -9.68
CA LYS A 797 21.58 36.14 -8.48
C LYS A 797 21.17 35.36 -7.20
N GLU A 798 20.24 34.40 -7.28
CA GLU A 798 19.77 33.61 -6.12
C GLU A 798 20.89 32.83 -5.42
N LYS A 799 20.86 32.79 -4.09
CA LYS A 799 21.86 32.09 -3.25
C LYS A 799 21.82 30.58 -3.47
N ILE A 800 22.98 29.96 -3.70
CA ILE A 800 23.10 28.52 -3.93
C ILE A 800 23.51 27.82 -2.62
N LYS A 801 22.64 26.95 -2.10
CA LYS A 801 22.96 26.08 -0.94
C LYS A 801 23.74 24.85 -1.40
N THR A 802 24.77 24.50 -0.65
CA THR A 802 25.61 23.30 -0.83
C THR A 802 25.80 22.61 0.53
N GLU A 803 26.29 21.38 0.56
CA GLU A 803 26.44 20.59 1.80
C GLU A 803 27.29 21.30 2.86
N LYS A 804 28.37 21.97 2.43
CA LYS A 804 29.30 22.68 3.33
C LYS A 804 28.77 24.05 3.77
N GLY A 805 27.86 24.68 3.02
CA GLY A 805 27.47 26.07 3.24
C GLY A 805 26.75 26.72 2.06
N VAL A 806 26.56 28.03 2.11
CA VAL A 806 25.75 28.81 1.16
C VAL A 806 26.60 29.84 0.42
N TRP A 807 26.47 29.87 -0.91
CA TRP A 807 27.04 30.89 -1.78
C TRP A 807 26.05 32.04 -2.03
N SER A 808 26.50 33.29 -1.88
CA SER A 808 25.81 34.51 -2.33
C SER A 808 26.61 35.26 -3.39
N PHE A 809 25.92 35.90 -4.34
CA PHE A 809 26.53 36.88 -5.22
C PHE A 809 26.68 38.20 -4.45
N GLU A 810 27.88 38.78 -4.42
CA GLU A 810 28.14 40.04 -3.73
C GLU A 810 28.05 41.24 -4.70
N GLY A 811 28.40 41.07 -5.98
CA GLY A 811 28.30 42.13 -6.98
C GLY A 811 29.16 41.93 -8.23
N TRP A 812 29.02 42.84 -9.19
CA TRP A 812 29.93 43.02 -10.34
C TRP A 812 31.10 43.94 -9.97
N ASP A 813 32.20 43.86 -10.70
CA ASP A 813 33.39 44.71 -10.53
C ASP A 813 33.17 46.18 -10.95
N ALA A 814 32.11 46.46 -11.72
CA ALA A 814 31.55 47.79 -11.92
C ALA A 814 30.09 47.69 -12.41
N ASP A 815 29.25 48.68 -12.08
CA ASP A 815 27.87 48.77 -12.60
C ASP A 815 27.80 49.19 -14.07
N SER A 816 28.87 49.83 -14.59
CA SER A 816 29.03 50.16 -16.00
C SER A 816 30.51 50.36 -16.36
N LYS A 817 30.86 50.20 -17.64
CA LYS A 817 32.22 50.42 -18.18
C LYS A 817 32.13 51.14 -19.51
N LYS A 818 32.99 52.16 -19.71
CA LYS A 818 33.00 52.96 -20.93
C LYS A 818 33.69 52.18 -22.06
N VAL A 819 33.03 52.09 -23.21
CA VAL A 819 33.56 51.48 -24.43
C VAL A 819 34.35 52.56 -25.17
N SER A 820 35.64 52.33 -25.38
CA SER A 820 36.57 53.36 -25.89
C SER A 820 37.73 52.70 -26.62
N GLY A 821 37.62 52.55 -27.93
CA GLY A 821 38.68 51.98 -28.78
C GLY A 821 38.88 50.45 -28.73
N SER A 822 38.24 49.73 -27.80
CA SER A 822 38.34 48.26 -27.69
C SER A 822 37.11 47.61 -27.02
N ASP A 823 37.06 46.28 -27.09
CA ASP A 823 36.13 45.45 -26.34
C ASP A 823 36.39 45.53 -24.81
N VAL A 824 35.39 45.22 -23.98
CA VAL A 824 35.46 45.30 -22.49
C VAL A 824 34.87 44.07 -21.77
N THR A 825 35.36 43.80 -20.55
CA THR A 825 34.95 42.65 -19.71
C THR A 825 34.45 43.09 -18.34
N PHE A 826 33.41 42.46 -17.81
CA PHE A 826 32.99 42.56 -16.39
C PHE A 826 33.25 41.26 -15.62
N THR A 827 33.54 41.37 -14.32
CA THR A 827 33.85 40.24 -13.43
C THR A 827 32.97 40.27 -12.19
N GLY A 828 32.24 39.20 -11.91
CA GLY A 828 31.32 39.10 -10.76
C GLY A 828 31.86 38.22 -9.63
N VAL A 829 31.64 38.63 -8.38
CA VAL A 829 32.21 37.97 -7.20
C VAL A 829 31.13 37.24 -6.40
N TRP A 830 31.40 35.99 -6.04
CA TRP A 830 30.56 35.18 -5.16
C TRP A 830 31.28 34.83 -3.86
N LYS A 831 30.54 34.76 -2.75
CA LYS A 831 31.06 34.53 -1.40
C LYS A 831 30.35 33.37 -0.73
N PHE A 832 31.14 32.53 -0.05
CA PHE A 832 30.69 31.34 0.66
C PHE A 832 30.60 31.58 2.17
N THR A 833 29.55 31.05 2.80
CA THR A 833 29.34 31.05 4.25
C THR A 833 29.06 29.63 4.75
N GLU A 834 29.89 29.13 5.66
CA GLU A 834 29.87 27.75 6.19
C GLU A 834 28.79 27.54 7.27
N ASN A 835 28.20 26.34 7.33
CA ASN A 835 27.16 26.01 8.32
C ASN A 835 27.76 25.55 9.67
N LYS A 836 27.33 26.13 10.80
CA LYS A 836 27.81 25.75 12.15
C LYS A 836 26.70 25.27 13.10
N LYS A 837 26.86 24.06 13.65
CA LYS A 837 26.39 23.61 15.00
C LYS A 837 27.24 22.37 15.43
N PRO A 838 27.18 21.91 16.68
CA PRO A 838 28.20 22.25 17.67
C PRO A 838 29.18 21.10 18.03
N GLU A 839 30.38 21.52 18.45
CA GLU A 839 31.25 20.90 19.48
C GLU A 839 31.84 19.49 19.27
N ASN A 840 33.09 19.33 19.74
CA ASN A 840 33.88 18.09 19.67
C ASN A 840 35.00 18.18 20.72
N ASP A 841 35.11 17.20 21.63
CA ASP A 841 36.22 17.07 22.60
C ASP A 841 36.43 15.55 22.94
N PRO A 842 37.50 15.08 23.61
CA PRO A 842 38.54 14.42 22.83
C PRO A 842 38.99 13.01 23.30
N LYS A 843 39.48 12.22 22.33
CA LYS A 843 40.54 11.19 22.44
C LYS A 843 40.37 9.96 23.38
N LYS A 844 40.14 8.80 22.72
CA LYS A 844 41.03 7.59 22.74
C LYS A 844 41.06 6.73 24.05
N PRO A 845 41.61 5.49 24.04
CA PRO A 845 40.98 4.24 23.58
C PRO A 845 40.83 3.13 24.67
N GLY A 846 40.02 2.09 24.41
CA GLY A 846 39.90 0.90 25.29
C GLY A 846 39.43 -0.37 24.56
N GLN A 847 39.67 -1.55 25.14
CA GLN A 847 39.53 -2.89 24.50
C GLN A 847 38.17 -3.60 24.75
N LYS A 848 38.01 -4.77 24.09
CA LYS A 848 37.14 -5.97 24.36
C LYS A 848 36.67 -6.18 25.84
N PRO A 849 35.63 -7.03 26.15
CA PRO A 849 34.90 -7.98 25.29
C PRO A 849 33.36 -8.19 25.51
N GLU A 850 32.76 -9.09 24.69
CA GLU A 850 31.69 -10.09 24.96
C GLU A 850 30.20 -9.80 25.38
N ASN A 851 29.31 -10.54 24.69
CA ASN A 851 28.05 -11.23 25.08
C ASN A 851 26.73 -10.50 25.46
N LYS A 852 25.67 -10.87 24.70
CA LYS A 852 24.25 -11.28 25.01
C LYS A 852 23.64 -11.07 26.43
N PRO A 853 22.28 -11.01 26.61
CA PRO A 853 21.22 -11.60 25.76
C PRO A 853 19.89 -10.80 25.57
N GLY A 854 18.95 -11.36 24.77
CA GLY A 854 17.47 -11.19 24.89
C GLY A 854 16.82 -9.90 24.33
N GLU A 855 15.51 -9.85 24.04
CA GLU A 855 14.50 -10.91 23.76
C GLU A 855 13.23 -10.31 23.09
N ASP A 856 12.57 -11.08 22.21
CA ASP A 856 11.20 -10.95 21.62
C ASP A 856 10.64 -9.61 21.04
N GLY A 857 9.62 -9.72 20.13
CA GLY A 857 9.02 -8.52 19.50
C GLY A 857 7.84 -8.66 18.50
N ASN A 858 7.56 -9.84 17.94
CA ASN A 858 6.35 -10.17 17.14
C ASN A 858 6.23 -9.67 15.66
N LYS A 859 5.33 -10.35 14.92
CA LYS A 859 4.98 -10.29 13.47
C LYS A 859 3.63 -9.48 13.31
N PRO A 860 3.18 -8.89 12.16
CA PRO A 860 3.14 -9.54 10.83
C PRO A 860 3.11 -8.75 9.49
N GLU A 861 3.27 -9.57 8.44
CA GLU A 861 2.87 -9.52 7.00
C GLU A 861 1.93 -8.41 6.46
N GLY A 862 2.16 -7.96 5.22
CA GLY A 862 1.19 -7.16 4.42
C GLY A 862 1.64 -6.80 2.98
N LYS A 863 1.04 -7.43 1.96
CA LYS A 863 1.39 -7.44 0.52
C LYS A 863 1.37 -6.10 -0.25
N THR A 864 2.07 -6.10 -1.41
CA THR A 864 1.88 -5.32 -2.66
C THR A 864 0.44 -5.38 -3.24
N PRO A 865 0.00 -4.60 -4.29
CA PRO A 865 0.77 -4.14 -5.48
C PRO A 865 0.37 -2.77 -6.14
N ASP A 866 0.99 -2.41 -7.29
CA ASP A 866 0.35 -2.32 -8.65
C ASP A 866 1.03 -1.33 -9.65
N LYS A 867 0.73 -1.48 -10.96
CA LYS A 867 0.79 -0.54 -12.11
C LYS A 867 2.09 -0.23 -12.90
N LYS A 868 2.27 -1.05 -13.97
CA LYS A 868 2.16 -0.69 -15.41
C LYS A 868 2.84 0.58 -15.99
N LYS A 869 3.66 0.39 -17.05
CA LYS A 869 3.35 0.86 -18.43
C LYS A 869 4.16 0.09 -19.52
N PRO A 870 3.73 0.04 -20.81
CA PRO A 870 4.38 -0.74 -21.88
C PRO A 870 4.85 0.08 -23.11
N GLU A 871 5.61 -0.55 -24.03
CA GLU A 871 5.39 -0.63 -25.52
C GLU A 871 6.63 -1.23 -26.25
N GLY A 872 6.52 -1.69 -27.52
CA GLY A 872 7.72 -1.71 -28.40
C GLY A 872 8.08 -2.80 -29.43
N LYS A 873 7.16 -3.56 -30.07
CA LYS A 873 7.39 -4.28 -31.38
C LYS A 873 8.31 -5.54 -31.41
N LYS A 874 8.45 -6.16 -32.60
CA LYS A 874 8.85 -7.56 -32.94
C LYS A 874 9.31 -7.66 -34.43
N PRO A 875 9.86 -8.79 -34.96
CA PRO A 875 10.41 -10.01 -34.33
C PRO A 875 11.94 -10.14 -34.66
N PRO A 876 12.57 -10.97 -35.56
CA PRO A 876 12.15 -12.12 -36.41
C PRO A 876 12.97 -13.45 -36.30
N LYS A 877 12.30 -14.56 -36.68
CA LYS A 877 12.71 -15.84 -37.33
C LYS A 877 14.11 -16.53 -37.18
N THR A 878 14.02 -17.82 -36.75
CA THR A 878 14.66 -19.08 -37.25
C THR A 878 16.18 -19.33 -37.21
N GLY A 879 16.60 -20.53 -36.75
CA GLY A 879 17.93 -21.10 -37.09
C GLY A 879 18.58 -22.10 -36.09
N ASP A 880 18.03 -23.31 -35.98
CA ASP A 880 18.70 -24.64 -35.89
C ASP A 880 20.10 -24.91 -35.25
N ASN A 881 20.13 -26.02 -34.48
CA ASN A 881 21.12 -27.14 -34.51
C ASN A 881 22.31 -27.32 -33.52
N SER A 882 22.36 -28.57 -33.02
CA SER A 882 23.52 -29.46 -32.77
C SER A 882 24.48 -29.31 -31.58
N SER A 883 24.07 -29.94 -30.47
CA SER A 883 24.79 -31.05 -29.76
C SER A 883 26.29 -31.34 -30.01
N LEU A 884 27.04 -31.61 -28.91
CA LEU A 884 27.51 -32.97 -28.51
C LEU A 884 28.43 -32.94 -27.26
N GLU A 885 28.37 -34.03 -26.46
CA GLU A 885 29.49 -34.64 -25.68
C GLU A 885 30.25 -33.87 -24.55
N LEU A 886 30.90 -34.54 -23.58
CA LEU A 886 30.77 -35.90 -23.00
C LEU A 886 31.44 -35.92 -21.60
N MET A 887 30.98 -36.82 -20.72
CA MET A 887 31.73 -37.65 -19.73
C MET A 887 30.78 -37.95 -18.55
N LEU A 888 30.36 -39.22 -18.38
CA LEU A 888 31.02 -40.24 -17.53
C LEU A 888 31.21 -39.78 -16.06
N ALA A 889 30.95 -40.55 -15.01
CA ALA A 889 30.36 -41.88 -14.75
C ALA A 889 30.39 -42.04 -13.18
N VAL A 890 30.13 -43.14 -12.46
CA VAL A 890 29.85 -44.56 -12.78
C VAL A 890 29.17 -45.22 -11.55
N LEU A 891 28.11 -46.02 -11.74
CA LEU A 891 27.68 -47.19 -10.89
C LEU A 891 27.36 -46.94 -9.39
N MET A 892 26.79 -47.83 -8.56
CA MET A 892 25.76 -48.92 -8.63
C MET A 892 25.20 -49.07 -7.18
N VAL A 893 24.15 -49.83 -6.79
CA VAL A 893 23.68 -51.20 -7.13
C VAL A 893 22.14 -51.28 -6.95
N SER A 894 21.49 -52.24 -7.62
CA SER A 894 20.03 -52.48 -7.64
C SER A 894 19.56 -53.80 -7.03
N GLY A 895 18.31 -53.86 -6.54
CA GLY A 895 17.51 -55.07 -6.27
C GLY A 895 16.21 -54.72 -5.52
N ALA A 896 14.97 -54.92 -6.00
CA ALA A 896 14.27 -56.13 -6.53
C ALA A 896 13.88 -57.13 -5.41
N GLY A 897 12.63 -57.61 -5.27
CA GLY A 897 11.33 -57.30 -5.93
C GLY A 897 10.20 -57.05 -4.89
N PHE A 898 8.95 -57.54 -5.00
CA PHE A 898 8.29 -58.42 -5.98
C PHE A 898 6.75 -58.43 -5.75
N ALA A 899 5.91 -58.35 -6.80
CA ALA A 899 4.43 -58.59 -6.83
C ALA A 899 3.49 -57.82 -5.84
N GLY A 900 2.16 -57.72 -6.04
CA GLY A 900 1.31 -58.03 -7.21
C GLY A 900 -0.05 -58.70 -6.89
N PHE A 901 -1.18 -58.10 -7.33
CA PHE A 901 -2.57 -58.65 -7.34
C PHE A 901 -3.23 -58.87 -5.93
N ALA A 902 -4.57 -58.91 -5.74
CA ALA A 902 -5.76 -58.78 -6.62
C ALA A 902 -7.02 -58.22 -5.88
N ASN A 903 -8.06 -57.86 -6.66
CA ASN A 903 -9.53 -57.75 -6.37
C ASN A 903 -10.07 -57.28 -4.98
N ARG A 904 -10.99 -56.30 -4.82
CA ARG A 904 -12.24 -55.88 -5.52
C ARG A 904 -13.54 -56.48 -4.92
N ARG A 905 -14.56 -55.62 -4.72
CA ARG A 905 -15.87 -55.82 -4.02
C ARG A 905 -15.76 -55.66 -2.48
N ARG A 906 -16.77 -55.17 -1.75
CA ARG A 906 -18.20 -54.91 -2.09
C ARG A 906 -18.81 -53.72 -1.31
N LYS A 907 -19.80 -53.09 -1.95
CA LYS A 907 -20.82 -52.11 -1.50
C LYS A 907 -20.99 -51.78 0.01
N ASN A 908 -21.11 -50.47 0.25
CA ASN A 908 -22.11 -49.77 1.08
C ASN A 908 -22.33 -50.20 2.55
N LYS A 909 -21.92 -49.32 3.48
CA LYS A 909 -22.90 -48.39 4.05
C LYS A 909 -22.26 -47.02 4.30
#